data_AF-A0A831Y3R7-F1
#
_entry.id   AF-A0A831Y3R7-F1
#
_cell.length_a   1.000
_cell.length_b   1.000
_cell.length_c   1.000
_cell.angle_alpha   90.00
_cell.angle_beta   90.00
_cell.angle_gamma   90.00
#
_symmetry.space_group_name_H-M   'P 1'
#
loop_
_entity.id
_entity.type
_entity.pdbx_description
1 polymer ?
#
loop_
_entity_poly.entity_id
_entity_poly.type
_entity_poly.pdbx_seq_one_letter_code
_entity_poly.pdbx_strand_id
1 'polypeptide(L)'
;MRTMLASVLAVVAVGASAPVAHAQNLVAAVLPSSRAVQVGSTATAFAVILNQGPERARACGITPVTALPATFSYQTTNAFTNALTGTPDTPADIPAGGAQTFIVSFTPSAPIAPTDVRLDYRCANAGPVIPIVGVNTLLLTATAPPAPDIVALAATTSNDGIAAIPGTWGATSFAVATSNVGATGAITASVDTGSAALPVTLTVCPTDPATGVCLTPAAATATVTIPAGATPTFGIFVDYTGPVAFDPAVSRIFVRFRDGGGVTRGSTSVAARADSAASTYVGPAALSAADVTAVVQAAAQAVDAPYVVAVVDRMGNPLAVFSKTGAPAQAIGNFSAAVDTRELALSLARTGAFFSNNQAPLSSRTVRFISGIHFPPGIANKPNAALYGIENTNRGCTLNAFFNPGKTITPARSLNGLPCNAFDRRGCGLGITTGKADVADSNPLAVNGGGVPVFKNGVLVGGVGVAGVPVLVAEFAAFVGSVPTAEFGPRVPDPGVIFLDGIALPFVAQPNQPAGTVPGTFSGTFDLGPVASPLGDAGVPDGWLLGPFSGIRLTAADVARIVGQAVEQASRTRAAIRLPLGSTTRMMIAVADLDGSLLGVFRMPDATIFSIDVASTKARNVVYFSGPTRTPADLPGVPIGTAVTNRTISFGAQPLYPPGIDVINGGSGPGPFYPLYLNDVATPCSQGAQPANGNQSGIVFFPGSTPLYLDGLLVGGLGVSGDGVEQDDLVSAAGATGFAPPLAIRADQIEVGGIRLPYFKFSRNLEEL
;
A
#
# COMPACT_ATOMS: atom_id res chain seq x y z
N MET A 1 -16.78 7.39 17.24
CA MET A 1 -18.19 7.33 16.79
C MET A 1 -18.34 7.74 15.32
N ARG A 2 -17.86 8.94 14.90
CA ARG A 2 -17.85 9.40 13.50
C ARG A 2 -17.07 8.48 12.52
N THR A 3 -15.92 7.98 12.94
CA THR A 3 -15.07 7.02 12.21
C THR A 3 -15.58 5.58 12.24
N MET A 4 -16.52 5.23 13.12
CA MET A 4 -17.02 3.85 13.25
C MET A 4 -18.29 3.58 12.44
N LEU A 5 -19.17 4.57 12.25
CA LEU A 5 -20.38 4.39 11.43
C LEU A 5 -20.16 4.65 9.93
N ALA A 6 -19.22 5.53 9.55
CA ALA A 6 -18.96 5.84 8.14
C ALA A 6 -18.18 4.73 7.40
N SER A 7 -17.34 3.99 8.12
CA SER A 7 -16.39 3.02 7.53
C SER A 7 -17.02 1.66 7.18
N VAL A 8 -18.17 1.32 7.77
CA VAL A 8 -18.88 0.04 7.52
C VAL A 8 -19.67 0.04 6.20
N LEU A 9 -19.90 1.20 5.58
CA LEU A 9 -20.92 1.36 4.54
C LEU A 9 -20.41 1.63 3.12
N ALA A 10 -19.10 1.75 2.91
CA ALA A 10 -18.54 2.15 1.62
C ALA A 10 -18.37 1.02 0.58
N VAL A 11 -18.81 -0.23 0.84
CA VAL A 11 -18.48 -1.39 0.00
C VAL A 11 -19.66 -2.36 -0.19
N VAL A 12 -20.73 -1.90 -0.85
CA VAL A 12 -21.80 -2.79 -1.37
C VAL A 12 -22.25 -2.29 -2.74
N ALA A 13 -21.71 -2.85 -3.83
CA ALA A 13 -22.38 -3.09 -5.12
C ALA A 13 -21.39 -3.46 -6.24
N VAL A 14 -21.38 -4.73 -6.71
CA VAL A 14 -21.06 -5.05 -8.12
C VAL A 14 -21.90 -6.25 -8.58
N GLY A 15 -22.73 -6.05 -9.59
CA GLY A 15 -23.47 -7.10 -10.34
C GLY A 15 -24.28 -6.46 -11.47
N ALA A 16 -24.00 -6.84 -12.73
CA ALA A 16 -24.31 -6.05 -13.92
C ALA A 16 -25.71 -6.23 -14.56
N SER A 17 -26.19 -5.14 -15.18
CA SER A 17 -26.77 -5.00 -16.56
C SER A 17 -28.20 -4.46 -16.75
N ALA A 18 -28.30 -3.55 -17.74
CA ALA A 18 -29.43 -2.86 -18.40
C ALA A 18 -29.92 -1.49 -17.84
N PRO A 19 -30.19 -0.48 -18.71
CA PRO A 19 -30.39 0.92 -18.31
C PRO A 19 -31.82 1.16 -17.85
N VAL A 20 -32.00 1.40 -16.55
CA VAL A 20 -33.23 1.94 -15.97
C VAL A 20 -32.83 3.22 -15.23
N ALA A 21 -33.64 4.27 -15.37
CA ALA A 21 -33.42 5.59 -14.77
C ALA A 21 -32.81 5.50 -13.36
N HIS A 22 -31.67 6.18 -13.13
CA HIS A 22 -30.84 6.03 -11.93
C HIS A 22 -31.63 6.31 -10.63
N ALA A 23 -32.11 5.26 -9.97
CA ALA A 23 -32.59 5.33 -8.59
C ALA A 23 -31.40 5.64 -7.67
N GLN A 24 -31.57 6.56 -6.70
CA GLN A 24 -30.51 6.86 -5.73
C GLN A 24 -30.08 5.59 -4.99
N ASN A 25 -28.76 5.40 -4.81
CA ASN A 25 -28.21 4.28 -4.05
C ASN A 25 -28.03 4.70 -2.58
N LEU A 26 -28.81 4.08 -1.68
CA LEU A 26 -28.79 4.41 -0.26
C LEU A 26 -28.27 3.23 0.55
N VAL A 27 -27.51 3.55 1.59
CA VAL A 27 -27.10 2.58 2.62
C VAL A 27 -27.28 3.21 4.00
N ALA A 28 -27.57 2.40 5.01
CA ALA A 28 -27.80 2.87 6.37
C ALA A 28 -27.08 2.01 7.42
N ALA A 29 -26.86 2.56 8.62
CA ALA A 29 -26.35 1.84 9.78
C ALA A 29 -26.94 2.37 11.10
N VAL A 30 -26.94 1.54 12.14
CA VAL A 30 -27.43 1.86 13.50
C VAL A 30 -26.45 1.37 14.55
N LEU A 31 -26.12 2.24 15.50
CA LEU A 31 -25.37 1.88 16.70
C LEU A 31 -25.91 2.58 17.96
N PRO A 32 -25.92 1.92 19.13
CA PRO A 32 -25.52 0.53 19.34
C PRO A 32 -26.46 -0.46 18.62
N SER A 33 -25.96 -1.65 18.28
CA SER A 33 -26.73 -2.63 17.50
C SER A 33 -27.84 -3.32 18.30
N SER A 34 -27.90 -3.08 19.61
CA SER A 34 -28.90 -3.63 20.51
C SER A 34 -29.21 -2.71 21.68
N ARG A 35 -30.42 -2.82 22.23
CA ARG A 35 -30.82 -2.25 23.52
C ARG A 35 -31.71 -3.22 24.27
N ALA A 36 -31.53 -3.34 25.58
CA ALA A 36 -32.34 -4.19 26.46
C ALA A 36 -32.90 -3.38 27.64
N VAL A 37 -34.03 -2.71 27.42
CA VAL A 37 -34.58 -1.74 28.38
C VAL A 37 -35.69 -2.34 29.25
N GLN A 38 -36.06 -1.64 30.32
CA GLN A 38 -37.29 -1.95 31.05
C GLN A 38 -38.51 -1.45 30.27
N VAL A 39 -39.64 -2.14 30.36
CA VAL A 39 -40.92 -1.65 29.82
C VAL A 39 -41.22 -0.25 30.37
N GLY A 40 -41.60 0.68 29.49
CA GLY A 40 -41.81 2.09 29.78
C GLY A 40 -40.56 2.98 29.67
N SER A 41 -39.37 2.40 29.56
CA SER A 41 -38.12 3.15 29.36
C SER A 41 -37.76 3.27 27.88
N THR A 42 -37.34 4.46 27.45
CA THR A 42 -36.98 4.71 26.06
C THR A 42 -35.59 4.16 25.73
N ALA A 43 -35.54 3.21 24.79
CA ALA A 43 -34.31 2.79 24.13
C ALA A 43 -33.97 3.77 23.01
N THR A 44 -32.72 4.24 22.98
CA THR A 44 -32.20 5.13 21.94
C THR A 44 -31.02 4.50 21.19
N ALA A 45 -30.93 4.77 19.90
CA ALA A 45 -29.78 4.44 19.08
C ALA A 45 -29.53 5.54 18.04
N PHE A 46 -28.30 5.71 17.60
CA PHE A 46 -27.98 6.57 16.47
C PHE A 46 -28.11 5.79 15.17
N ALA A 47 -28.70 6.42 14.17
CA ALA A 47 -28.79 5.91 12.82
C ALA A 47 -28.12 6.87 11.84
N VAL A 48 -27.63 6.36 10.72
CA VAL A 48 -27.12 7.18 9.61
C VAL A 48 -27.71 6.67 8.31
N ILE A 49 -28.05 7.59 7.41
CA ILE A 49 -28.34 7.30 6.00
C ILE A 49 -27.26 7.98 5.17
N LEU A 50 -26.60 7.23 4.30
CA LEU A 50 -25.67 7.75 3.30
C LEU A 50 -26.31 7.70 1.92
N ASN A 51 -26.13 8.79 1.18
CA ASN A 51 -26.52 8.87 -0.21
C ASN A 51 -25.31 8.68 -1.11
N GLN A 52 -25.17 7.49 -1.69
CA GLN A 52 -24.11 7.15 -2.65
C GLN A 52 -24.53 7.44 -4.10
N GLY A 53 -25.74 7.98 -4.29
CA GLY A 53 -26.25 8.36 -5.60
C GLY A 53 -25.66 9.68 -6.11
N PRO A 54 -25.74 9.92 -7.44
CA PRO A 54 -25.21 11.12 -8.07
C PRO A 54 -26.08 12.38 -7.86
N GLU A 55 -27.28 12.25 -7.30
CA GLU A 55 -28.18 13.39 -7.05
C GLU A 55 -28.54 13.51 -5.57
N ARG A 56 -29.31 14.55 -5.21
CA ARG A 56 -29.83 14.71 -3.85
C ARG A 56 -30.94 13.70 -3.57
N ALA A 57 -30.81 12.92 -2.51
CA ALA A 57 -31.90 12.12 -1.96
C ALA A 57 -32.85 13.03 -1.16
N ARG A 58 -34.16 12.95 -1.43
CA ARG A 58 -35.15 13.89 -0.91
C ARG A 58 -36.04 13.24 0.14
N ALA A 59 -36.39 13.99 1.18
CA ALA A 59 -37.31 13.57 2.24
C ALA A 59 -36.99 12.16 2.79
N CYS A 60 -35.75 11.97 3.22
CA CYS A 60 -35.27 10.73 3.81
C CYS A 60 -35.72 10.59 5.27
N GLY A 61 -36.38 9.47 5.59
CA GLY A 61 -36.88 9.15 6.92
C GLY A 61 -36.64 7.69 7.31
N ILE A 62 -37.00 7.35 8.55
CA ILE A 62 -36.82 6.02 9.13
C ILE A 62 -38.17 5.53 9.68
N THR A 63 -38.54 4.29 9.43
CA THR A 63 -39.76 3.69 9.99
C THR A 63 -39.55 2.23 10.35
N PRO A 64 -39.96 1.75 11.54
CA PRO A 64 -39.90 0.33 11.86
C PRO A 64 -40.90 -0.45 11.01
N VAL A 65 -40.40 -1.50 10.36
CA VAL A 65 -41.23 -2.46 9.60
C VAL A 65 -41.66 -3.63 10.48
N THR A 66 -40.92 -3.88 11.55
CA THR A 66 -41.25 -4.93 12.53
C THR A 66 -42.29 -4.40 13.51
N ALA A 67 -43.46 -5.03 13.57
CA ALA A 67 -44.51 -4.66 14.51
C ALA A 67 -44.11 -5.02 15.94
N LEU A 68 -44.15 -4.04 16.85
CA LEU A 68 -43.75 -4.17 18.25
C LEU A 68 -44.72 -3.40 19.15
N PRO A 69 -44.94 -3.84 20.40
CA PRO A 69 -45.63 -3.05 21.41
C PRO A 69 -44.71 -1.93 21.93
N ALA A 70 -44.41 -0.95 21.07
CA ALA A 70 -43.57 0.20 21.38
C ALA A 70 -43.96 1.42 20.55
N THR A 71 -43.84 2.62 21.13
CA THR A 71 -43.90 3.86 20.35
C THR A 71 -42.53 4.15 19.73
N PHE A 72 -42.51 4.61 18.48
CA PHE A 72 -41.29 4.94 17.74
C PHE A 72 -41.26 6.42 17.36
N SER A 73 -40.08 7.02 17.38
CA SER A 73 -39.80 8.34 16.80
C SER A 73 -38.36 8.42 16.30
N TYR A 74 -38.09 9.28 15.32
CA TYR A 74 -36.73 9.63 14.89
C TYR A 74 -36.52 11.14 14.81
N GLN A 75 -35.28 11.61 14.95
CA GLN A 75 -34.94 13.02 14.78
C GLN A 75 -33.53 13.18 14.23
N THR A 76 -33.32 14.18 13.37
CA THR A 76 -31.96 14.47 12.86
C THR A 76 -31.02 14.91 13.98
N THR A 77 -29.74 14.64 13.80
CA THR A 77 -28.68 15.12 14.69
C THR A 77 -27.60 15.84 13.91
N ASN A 78 -26.87 16.71 14.61
CA ASN A 78 -25.62 17.25 14.12
C ASN A 78 -24.54 16.16 14.17
N ALA A 79 -23.93 15.83 13.03
CA ALA A 79 -22.95 14.76 12.90
C ALA A 79 -21.61 14.99 13.64
N PHE A 80 -21.38 16.18 14.19
CA PHE A 80 -20.17 16.52 14.95
C PHE A 80 -20.43 16.54 16.46
N THR A 81 -21.58 17.05 16.89
CA THR A 81 -21.91 17.26 18.31
C THR A 81 -22.90 16.25 18.87
N ASN A 82 -23.55 15.44 18.02
CA ASN A 82 -24.69 14.59 18.33
C ASN A 82 -25.91 15.35 18.90
N ALA A 83 -25.91 16.68 18.87
CA ALA A 83 -27.05 17.48 19.31
C ALA A 83 -28.25 17.27 18.38
N LEU A 84 -29.46 17.24 18.94
CA LEU A 84 -30.69 17.14 18.17
C LEU A 84 -30.85 18.37 17.26
N THR A 85 -31.29 18.12 16.03
CA THR A 85 -31.59 19.14 15.02
C THR A 85 -32.97 18.90 14.43
N GLY A 86 -33.55 19.92 13.81
CA GLY A 86 -34.89 19.83 13.22
C GLY A 86 -35.97 19.46 14.24
N THR A 87 -37.10 18.96 13.75
CA THR A 87 -38.22 18.47 14.56
C THR A 87 -38.32 16.94 14.50
N PRO A 88 -38.83 16.26 15.54
CA PRO A 88 -39.10 14.83 15.49
C PRO A 88 -39.96 14.43 14.29
N ASP A 89 -39.70 13.22 13.77
CA ASP A 89 -40.44 12.55 12.69
C ASP A 89 -40.55 13.38 11.39
N THR A 90 -39.57 14.25 11.17
CA THR A 90 -39.47 15.10 9.98
C THR A 90 -38.37 14.56 9.05
N PRO A 91 -38.71 14.17 7.81
CA PRO A 91 -37.71 13.71 6.83
C PRO A 91 -36.69 14.80 6.46
N ALA A 92 -35.48 14.38 6.06
CA ALA A 92 -34.40 15.30 5.69
C ALA A 92 -33.86 15.01 4.28
N ASP A 93 -33.43 16.05 3.57
CA ASP A 93 -32.73 15.90 2.30
C ASP A 93 -31.24 15.59 2.53
N ILE A 94 -30.68 14.69 1.71
CA ILE A 94 -29.28 14.28 1.77
C ILE A 94 -28.61 14.60 0.42
N PRO A 95 -27.59 15.48 0.37
CA PRO A 95 -26.84 15.75 -0.86
C PRO A 95 -26.23 14.49 -1.49
N ALA A 96 -25.88 14.55 -2.77
CA ALA A 96 -25.09 13.50 -3.43
C ALA A 96 -23.75 13.30 -2.70
N GLY A 97 -23.37 12.04 -2.43
CA GLY A 97 -22.21 11.70 -1.60
C GLY A 97 -22.34 12.11 -0.13
N GLY A 98 -23.50 12.63 0.30
CA GLY A 98 -23.73 13.16 1.64
C GLY A 98 -24.21 12.11 2.64
N ALA A 99 -24.23 12.52 3.92
CA ALA A 99 -24.69 11.73 5.05
C ALA A 99 -25.64 12.54 5.93
N GLN A 100 -26.68 11.89 6.47
CA GLN A 100 -27.49 12.46 7.54
C GLN A 100 -27.55 11.50 8.73
N THR A 101 -27.24 12.02 9.91
CA THR A 101 -27.33 11.30 11.18
C THR A 101 -28.65 11.57 11.87
N PHE A 102 -29.16 10.57 12.57
CA PHE A 102 -30.42 10.58 13.30
C PHE A 102 -30.23 9.93 14.67
N ILE A 103 -31.11 10.27 15.60
CA ILE A 103 -31.43 9.43 16.75
C ILE A 103 -32.77 8.73 16.46
N VAL A 104 -32.86 7.45 16.80
CA VAL A 104 -34.10 6.68 16.82
C VAL A 104 -34.44 6.32 18.25
N SER A 105 -35.73 6.37 18.59
CA SER A 105 -36.25 6.14 19.95
C SER A 105 -37.37 5.11 19.92
N PHE A 106 -37.30 4.12 20.81
CA PHE A 106 -38.36 3.13 21.05
C PHE A 106 -38.76 3.15 22.52
N THR A 107 -40.03 3.32 22.83
CA THR A 107 -40.56 3.20 24.20
C THR A 107 -41.51 2.01 24.28
N PRO A 108 -41.08 0.86 24.82
CA PRO A 108 -41.91 -0.34 24.92
C PRO A 108 -43.09 -0.15 25.87
N SER A 109 -44.28 -0.57 25.48
CA SER A 109 -45.50 -0.59 26.30
C SER A 109 -45.80 -1.97 26.91
N ALA A 110 -45.13 -3.02 26.43
CA ALA A 110 -45.21 -4.38 26.96
C ALA A 110 -43.85 -5.10 26.80
N PRO A 111 -43.64 -6.26 27.45
CA PRO A 111 -42.43 -7.05 27.26
C PRO A 111 -42.20 -7.44 25.80
N ILE A 112 -40.94 -7.36 25.36
CA ILE A 112 -40.48 -7.69 24.01
C ILE A 112 -39.37 -8.74 24.16
N ALA A 113 -39.59 -9.94 23.62
CA ALA A 113 -38.52 -10.93 23.47
C ALA A 113 -37.44 -10.39 22.51
N PRO A 114 -36.17 -10.84 22.60
CA PRO A 114 -35.11 -10.35 21.72
C PRO A 114 -35.51 -10.39 20.24
N THR A 115 -35.70 -9.22 19.65
CA THR A 115 -36.24 -9.07 18.30
C THR A 115 -35.37 -8.13 17.49
N ASP A 116 -34.84 -8.61 16.36
CA ASP A 116 -34.16 -7.75 15.38
C ASP A 116 -35.18 -6.86 14.67
N VAL A 117 -35.28 -5.62 15.14
CA VAL A 117 -36.18 -4.62 14.57
C VAL A 117 -35.62 -4.16 13.23
N ARG A 118 -36.32 -4.54 12.16
CA ARG A 118 -36.05 -4.02 10.81
C ARG A 118 -36.57 -2.59 10.69
N LEU A 119 -35.70 -1.71 10.23
CA LEU A 119 -35.98 -0.31 9.96
C LEU A 119 -35.95 -0.10 8.44
N ASP A 120 -36.98 0.52 7.89
CA ASP A 120 -37.00 1.00 6.50
C ASP A 120 -36.40 2.41 6.48
N TYR A 121 -35.35 2.57 5.70
CA TYR A 121 -34.69 3.86 5.45
C TYR A 121 -35.07 4.29 4.05
N ARG A 122 -35.95 5.28 3.96
CA ARG A 122 -36.62 5.59 2.71
C ARG A 122 -36.54 7.07 2.39
N CYS A 123 -36.19 7.39 1.15
CA CYS A 123 -36.27 8.72 0.58
C CYS A 123 -37.30 8.72 -0.56
N ALA A 124 -37.88 9.88 -0.87
CA ALA A 124 -38.92 10.01 -1.89
C ALA A 124 -38.49 9.59 -3.30
N ASN A 125 -37.20 9.71 -3.62
CA ASN A 125 -36.60 9.40 -4.93
C ASN A 125 -35.58 8.24 -4.88
N ALA A 126 -35.69 7.33 -3.91
CA ALA A 126 -34.78 6.20 -3.76
C ALA A 126 -35.52 4.88 -3.52
N GLY A 127 -34.86 3.76 -3.87
CA GLY A 127 -35.31 2.44 -3.45
C GLY A 127 -35.13 2.22 -1.93
N PRO A 128 -35.82 1.23 -1.34
CA PRO A 128 -35.64 0.90 0.08
C PRO A 128 -34.24 0.34 0.35
N VAL A 129 -33.65 0.69 1.48
CA VAL A 129 -32.37 0.12 1.93
C VAL A 129 -32.58 -1.34 2.36
N ILE A 130 -31.74 -2.25 1.87
CA ILE A 130 -31.81 -3.67 2.21
C ILE A 130 -31.46 -3.86 3.71
N PRO A 131 -32.30 -4.55 4.50
CA PRO A 131 -31.98 -4.85 5.89
C PRO A 131 -30.82 -5.85 6.03
N ILE A 132 -29.85 -5.50 6.87
CA ILE A 132 -28.65 -6.26 7.22
C ILE A 132 -28.57 -6.32 8.75
N VAL A 133 -28.74 -7.52 9.30
CA VAL A 133 -28.78 -7.75 10.75
C VAL A 133 -27.48 -7.31 11.41
N GLY A 134 -27.58 -6.49 12.45
CA GLY A 134 -26.43 -5.96 13.20
C GLY A 134 -25.63 -4.86 12.49
N VAL A 135 -26.11 -4.39 11.32
CA VAL A 135 -25.61 -3.18 10.65
C VAL A 135 -26.67 -2.09 10.67
N ASN A 136 -27.86 -2.37 10.13
CA ASN A 136 -28.97 -1.40 10.02
C ASN A 136 -30.28 -1.93 10.63
N THR A 137 -30.18 -2.94 11.49
CA THR A 137 -31.25 -3.36 12.39
C THR A 137 -30.88 -3.01 13.82
N LEU A 138 -31.89 -2.96 14.69
CA LEU A 138 -31.70 -2.80 16.13
C LEU A 138 -32.26 -4.03 16.84
N LEU A 139 -31.43 -4.79 17.54
CA LEU A 139 -31.92 -5.87 18.41
C LEU A 139 -32.53 -5.26 19.69
N LEU A 140 -33.86 -5.28 19.80
CA LEU A 140 -34.57 -4.71 20.93
C LEU A 140 -35.10 -5.81 21.85
N THR A 141 -34.86 -5.65 23.15
CA THR A 141 -35.47 -6.46 24.22
C THR A 141 -36.12 -5.52 25.23
N ALA A 142 -37.28 -5.91 25.75
CA ALA A 142 -37.94 -5.18 26.83
C ALA A 142 -38.46 -6.14 27.92
N THR A 143 -38.12 -5.88 29.18
CA THR A 143 -38.57 -6.72 30.31
C THR A 143 -39.34 -5.92 31.35
N ALA A 144 -40.29 -6.56 32.03
CA ALA A 144 -41.03 -5.94 33.12
C ALA A 144 -40.14 -5.61 34.34
N PRO A 145 -39.33 -6.55 34.87
CA PRO A 145 -38.29 -6.20 35.84
C PRO A 145 -37.07 -5.55 35.13
N PRO A 146 -36.31 -4.70 35.83
CA PRO A 146 -35.01 -4.23 35.36
C PRO A 146 -34.08 -5.41 35.05
N ALA A 147 -33.44 -5.38 33.89
CA ALA A 147 -32.44 -6.34 33.46
C ALA A 147 -31.17 -5.60 33.03
N PRO A 148 -30.02 -6.28 32.83
CA PRO A 148 -28.85 -5.66 32.23
C PRO A 148 -29.16 -5.09 30.84
N ASP A 149 -28.63 -3.90 30.53
CA ASP A 149 -28.66 -3.27 29.20
C ASP A 149 -27.22 -3.01 28.79
N ILE A 150 -26.62 -3.93 28.03
CA ILE A 150 -25.21 -3.89 27.68
C ILE A 150 -25.06 -3.15 26.34
N VAL A 151 -24.66 -1.89 26.42
CA VAL A 151 -24.30 -1.08 25.25
C VAL A 151 -22.87 -1.42 24.87
N ALA A 152 -22.66 -2.01 23.69
CA ALA A 152 -21.35 -2.49 23.23
C ALA A 152 -20.86 -1.76 21.97
N LEU A 153 -19.57 -1.39 21.96
CA LEU A 153 -18.90 -0.75 20.82
C LEU A 153 -17.59 -1.49 20.52
N ALA A 154 -17.41 -1.88 19.25
CA ALA A 154 -16.21 -2.58 18.80
C ALA A 154 -15.21 -1.59 18.19
N ALA A 155 -13.92 -1.81 18.43
CA ALA A 155 -12.80 -1.08 17.85
C ALA A 155 -11.83 -2.06 17.19
N THR A 156 -11.72 -1.99 15.86
CA THR A 156 -10.73 -2.74 15.09
C THR A 156 -9.40 -2.00 15.09
N THR A 157 -8.30 -2.71 14.86
CA THR A 157 -6.94 -2.15 14.86
C THR A 157 -6.77 -1.00 13.85
N SER A 158 -7.46 -1.08 12.72
CA SER A 158 -7.51 -0.06 11.65
C SER A 158 -8.57 1.02 11.87
N ASN A 159 -9.42 0.91 12.91
CA ASN A 159 -10.54 1.82 13.18
C ASN A 159 -11.58 1.97 12.04
N ASP A 160 -11.63 1.00 11.13
CA ASP A 160 -12.55 0.95 9.98
C ASP A 160 -13.76 0.01 10.21
N GLY A 161 -13.81 -0.70 11.35
CA GLY A 161 -14.86 -1.69 11.62
C GLY A 161 -14.67 -3.03 10.90
N ILE A 162 -13.47 -3.29 10.36
CA ILE A 162 -13.09 -4.52 9.67
C ILE A 162 -12.02 -5.29 10.48
N ALA A 163 -12.30 -6.54 10.85
CA ALA A 163 -11.32 -7.49 11.31
C ALA A 163 -10.55 -8.04 10.10
N ALA A 164 -9.42 -7.43 9.77
CA ALA A 164 -8.52 -7.90 8.72
C ALA A 164 -7.64 -9.04 9.24
N ILE A 165 -7.90 -10.25 8.78
CA ILE A 165 -7.20 -11.48 9.13
C ILE A 165 -6.00 -11.62 8.16
N PRO A 166 -4.75 -11.63 8.66
CA PRO A 166 -3.56 -11.65 7.80
C PRO A 166 -3.34 -13.02 7.13
N GLY A 167 -3.89 -13.26 5.94
CA GLY A 167 -3.55 -14.42 5.09
C GLY A 167 -3.58 -15.80 5.76
N THR A 168 -2.90 -16.78 5.17
CA THR A 168 -3.08 -18.22 5.40
C THR A 168 -2.69 -18.77 6.78
N TRP A 169 -2.14 -17.96 7.67
CA TRP A 169 -1.73 -18.36 9.03
C TRP A 169 -1.89 -17.25 10.06
N GLY A 170 -2.65 -16.20 9.75
CA GLY A 170 -2.77 -15.01 10.58
C GLY A 170 -3.78 -15.12 11.70
N ALA A 171 -3.52 -14.38 12.77
CA ALA A 171 -4.52 -14.03 13.77
C ALA A 171 -4.73 -12.51 13.73
N THR A 172 -5.95 -12.07 14.01
CA THR A 172 -6.25 -10.67 14.28
C THR A 172 -7.04 -10.55 15.56
N SER A 173 -7.13 -9.33 16.09
CA SER A 173 -7.95 -9.06 17.27
C SER A 173 -8.63 -7.72 17.16
N PHE A 174 -9.73 -7.57 17.89
CA PHE A 174 -10.40 -6.29 18.08
C PHE A 174 -10.91 -6.19 19.50
N ALA A 175 -11.05 -4.96 19.99
CA ALA A 175 -11.53 -4.70 21.34
C ALA A 175 -13.03 -4.39 21.31
N VAL A 176 -13.74 -4.77 22.37
CA VAL A 176 -15.12 -4.33 22.63
C VAL A 176 -15.19 -3.64 23.97
N ALA A 177 -15.60 -2.38 23.97
CA ALA A 177 -15.93 -1.65 25.18
C ALA A 177 -17.44 -1.76 25.43
N THR A 178 -17.82 -1.94 26.69
CA THR A 178 -19.23 -2.04 27.07
C THR A 178 -19.60 -1.02 28.14
N SER A 179 -20.89 -0.74 28.27
CA SER A 179 -21.48 -0.01 29.40
C SER A 179 -22.80 -0.67 29.77
N ASN A 180 -22.97 -1.05 31.04
CA ASN A 180 -24.24 -1.55 31.54
C ASN A 180 -25.11 -0.40 32.02
N VAL A 181 -26.10 0.01 31.22
CA VAL A 181 -27.03 1.08 31.58
C VAL A 181 -28.32 0.56 32.24
N GLY A 182 -28.39 -0.75 32.48
CA GLY A 182 -29.49 -1.43 33.16
C GLY A 182 -29.12 -1.91 34.56
N ALA A 183 -29.76 -2.99 35.01
CA ALA A 183 -29.50 -3.60 36.31
C ALA A 183 -28.21 -4.45 36.32
N THR A 184 -27.64 -4.66 37.50
CA THR A 184 -26.53 -5.60 37.72
C THR A 184 -26.94 -7.02 37.31
N GLY A 185 -26.07 -7.74 36.60
CA GLY A 185 -26.32 -9.14 36.28
C GLY A 185 -25.09 -9.90 35.77
N ALA A 186 -25.16 -11.22 35.82
CA ALA A 186 -24.18 -12.10 35.18
C ALA A 186 -24.39 -12.10 33.67
N ILE A 187 -23.33 -11.81 32.92
CA ILE A 187 -23.33 -11.70 31.47
C ILE A 187 -22.28 -12.64 30.89
N THR A 188 -22.71 -13.52 29.99
CA THR A 188 -21.84 -14.36 29.18
C THR A 188 -21.62 -13.70 27.83
N ALA A 189 -20.40 -13.24 27.58
CA ALA A 189 -19.92 -12.80 26.28
C ALA A 189 -19.57 -14.02 25.41
N SER A 190 -20.07 -14.05 24.18
CA SER A 190 -19.75 -15.07 23.17
C SER A 190 -19.48 -14.42 21.82
N VAL A 191 -18.74 -15.10 20.95
CA VAL A 191 -18.41 -14.60 19.61
C VAL A 191 -18.84 -15.63 18.56
N ASP A 192 -19.54 -15.19 17.51
CA ASP A 192 -20.01 -16.05 16.43
C ASP A 192 -20.09 -15.32 15.09
N THR A 193 -20.35 -16.03 14.00
CA THR A 193 -20.37 -15.50 12.63
C THR A 193 -21.79 -15.28 12.09
N GLY A 194 -22.80 -15.26 12.97
CA GLY A 194 -24.19 -15.11 12.59
C GLY A 194 -24.68 -16.29 11.74
N SER A 195 -25.37 -16.00 10.65
CA SER A 195 -25.83 -17.01 9.68
C SER A 195 -24.76 -17.43 8.67
N ALA A 196 -23.65 -16.68 8.57
CA ALA A 196 -22.55 -17.02 7.68
C ALA A 196 -21.64 -18.05 8.35
N ALA A 197 -21.27 -19.11 7.63
CA ALA A 197 -20.24 -20.03 8.09
C ALA A 197 -18.88 -19.50 7.61
N LEU A 198 -18.19 -18.73 8.46
CA LEU A 198 -16.86 -18.21 8.14
C LEU A 198 -15.78 -19.16 8.68
N PRO A 199 -14.75 -19.50 7.90
CA PRO A 199 -13.66 -20.38 8.33
C PRO A 199 -12.67 -19.64 9.25
N VAL A 200 -13.10 -19.35 10.48
CA VAL A 200 -12.29 -18.74 11.54
C VAL A 200 -12.53 -19.44 12.87
N THR A 201 -11.51 -19.48 13.73
CA THR A 201 -11.69 -19.80 15.15
C THR A 201 -11.82 -18.49 15.93
N LEU A 202 -12.81 -18.40 16.82
CA LEU A 202 -13.13 -17.19 17.56
C LEU A 202 -13.02 -17.44 19.06
N THR A 203 -12.31 -16.57 19.76
CA THR A 203 -12.22 -16.59 21.23
C THR A 203 -12.37 -15.19 21.82
N VAL A 204 -12.76 -15.13 23.10
CA VAL A 204 -12.99 -13.91 23.86
C VAL A 204 -12.43 -14.01 25.27
N CYS A 205 -11.93 -12.90 25.79
CA CYS A 205 -11.57 -12.74 27.19
C CYS A 205 -12.07 -11.37 27.70
N PRO A 206 -12.44 -11.22 28.98
CA PRO A 206 -12.54 -9.92 29.62
C PRO A 206 -11.14 -9.32 29.74
N THR A 207 -10.99 -8.02 29.55
CA THR A 207 -9.71 -7.34 29.61
C THR A 207 -9.67 -6.30 30.72
N ASP A 208 -8.47 -6.01 31.22
CA ASP A 208 -8.21 -4.83 32.03
C ASP A 208 -8.37 -3.58 31.15
N PRO A 209 -9.27 -2.63 31.48
CA PRO A 209 -9.54 -1.47 30.62
C PRO A 209 -8.37 -0.50 30.44
N ALA A 210 -7.38 -0.53 31.33
CA ALA A 210 -6.22 0.36 31.27
C ALA A 210 -5.07 -0.23 30.42
N THR A 211 -4.91 -1.56 30.47
CA THR A 211 -3.77 -2.26 29.84
C THR A 211 -4.16 -3.11 28.63
N GLY A 212 -5.44 -3.46 28.48
CA GLY A 212 -5.94 -4.35 27.43
C GLY A 212 -5.60 -5.83 27.64
N VAL A 213 -4.94 -6.19 28.74
CA VAL A 213 -4.54 -7.58 29.05
C VAL A 213 -5.76 -8.42 29.42
N CYS A 214 -5.84 -9.64 28.89
CA CYS A 214 -6.87 -10.61 29.28
C CYS A 214 -6.80 -10.93 30.78
N LEU A 215 -7.91 -10.76 31.49
CA LEU A 215 -8.05 -11.12 32.90
C LEU A 215 -8.16 -12.64 33.11
N THR A 216 -8.60 -13.36 32.09
CA THR A 216 -8.68 -14.82 32.04
C THR A 216 -8.22 -15.31 30.66
N PRO A 217 -7.74 -16.55 30.52
CA PRO A 217 -7.43 -17.12 29.21
C PRO A 217 -8.60 -16.97 28.22
N ALA A 218 -8.30 -16.66 26.97
CA ALA A 218 -9.32 -16.54 25.92
C ALA A 218 -9.99 -17.88 25.66
N ALA A 219 -11.32 -17.89 25.58
CA ALA A 219 -12.13 -19.08 25.39
C ALA A 219 -13.32 -18.77 24.47
N ALA A 220 -14.13 -19.77 24.11
CA ALA A 220 -15.32 -19.57 23.28
C ALA A 220 -16.35 -18.60 23.91
N THR A 221 -16.37 -18.54 25.25
CA THR A 221 -17.22 -17.63 26.02
C THR A 221 -16.51 -17.13 27.27
N ALA A 222 -16.87 -15.94 27.75
CA ALA A 222 -16.43 -15.40 29.03
C ALA A 222 -17.62 -14.88 29.84
N THR A 223 -17.77 -15.31 31.09
CA THR A 223 -18.86 -14.86 31.97
C THR A 223 -18.34 -13.89 33.03
N VAL A 224 -18.98 -12.73 33.12
CA VAL A 224 -18.63 -11.65 34.06
C VAL A 224 -19.91 -11.11 34.68
N THR A 225 -19.92 -10.89 36.00
CA THR A 225 -20.96 -10.08 36.64
C THR A 225 -20.68 -8.61 36.37
N ILE A 226 -21.56 -7.93 35.66
CA ILE A 226 -21.40 -6.53 35.29
C ILE A 226 -22.35 -5.68 36.15
N PRO A 227 -21.84 -4.90 37.13
CA PRO A 227 -22.66 -3.98 37.90
C PRO A 227 -23.36 -2.93 37.04
N ALA A 228 -24.48 -2.40 37.53
CA ALA A 228 -25.11 -1.22 36.93
C ALA A 228 -24.09 -0.06 36.85
N GLY A 229 -23.99 0.58 35.68
CA GLY A 229 -23.06 1.67 35.37
C GLY A 229 -21.61 1.26 35.10
N ALA A 230 -21.26 -0.03 35.23
CA ALA A 230 -19.89 -0.48 34.98
C ALA A 230 -19.57 -0.58 33.48
N THR A 231 -18.29 -0.39 33.13
CA THR A 231 -17.79 -0.37 31.75
C THR A 231 -16.66 -1.37 31.47
N PRO A 232 -16.90 -2.68 31.60
CA PRO A 232 -15.86 -3.66 31.31
C PRO A 232 -15.51 -3.70 29.81
N THR A 233 -14.29 -4.10 29.52
CA THR A 233 -13.77 -4.29 28.16
C THR A 233 -13.51 -5.77 27.88
N PHE A 234 -13.53 -6.13 26.60
CA PHE A 234 -13.29 -7.49 26.13
C PHE A 234 -12.34 -7.47 24.94
N GLY A 235 -11.45 -8.47 24.87
CA GLY A 235 -10.61 -8.74 23.71
C GLY A 235 -11.19 -9.90 22.92
N ILE A 236 -11.32 -9.73 21.60
CA ILE A 236 -11.80 -10.75 20.69
C ILE A 236 -10.65 -11.15 19.78
N PHE A 237 -10.38 -12.44 19.69
CA PHE A 237 -9.31 -13.00 18.86
C PHE A 237 -9.92 -13.84 17.75
N VAL A 238 -9.35 -13.69 16.56
CA VAL A 238 -9.84 -14.29 15.32
C VAL A 238 -8.66 -14.99 14.67
N ASP A 239 -8.65 -16.31 14.75
CA ASP A 239 -7.62 -17.14 14.12
C ASP A 239 -8.11 -17.62 12.76
N TYR A 240 -7.26 -17.48 11.74
CA TYR A 240 -7.54 -17.96 10.40
C TYR A 240 -7.66 -19.49 10.35
N THR A 241 -8.72 -20.00 9.72
CA THR A 241 -8.80 -21.43 9.34
C THR A 241 -9.17 -21.63 7.86
N GLY A 242 -9.39 -20.55 7.11
CA GLY A 242 -9.69 -20.56 5.68
C GLY A 242 -10.06 -19.18 5.14
N PRO A 243 -10.28 -19.04 3.83
CA PRO A 243 -10.54 -17.75 3.19
C PRO A 243 -11.89 -17.14 3.61
N VAL A 244 -11.91 -15.83 3.85
CA VAL A 244 -13.11 -15.07 4.18
C VAL A 244 -13.23 -13.93 3.17
N ALA A 245 -14.17 -14.04 2.25
CA ALA A 245 -14.45 -13.01 1.25
C ALA A 245 -14.88 -11.71 1.96
N PHE A 246 -14.40 -10.57 1.44
CA PHE A 246 -14.83 -9.27 1.95
C PHE A 246 -16.23 -8.93 1.43
N ASP A 247 -17.23 -9.36 2.19
CA ASP A 247 -18.62 -9.00 2.02
C ASP A 247 -19.14 -8.47 3.38
N PRO A 248 -19.06 -7.15 3.64
CA PRO A 248 -19.44 -6.58 4.93
C PRO A 248 -20.90 -6.81 5.34
N ALA A 249 -21.77 -7.16 4.39
CA ALA A 249 -23.17 -7.48 4.65
C ALA A 249 -23.34 -8.92 5.19
N VAL A 250 -22.45 -9.83 4.80
CA VAL A 250 -22.56 -11.28 5.13
C VAL A 250 -21.42 -11.75 6.04
N SER A 251 -20.17 -11.44 5.69
CA SER A 251 -18.96 -11.81 6.43
C SER A 251 -18.77 -10.92 7.65
N ARG A 252 -19.43 -11.28 8.75
CA ARG A 252 -19.36 -10.54 10.02
C ARG A 252 -19.04 -11.43 11.21
N ILE A 253 -18.38 -10.83 12.19
CA ILE A 253 -18.13 -11.42 13.50
C ILE A 253 -18.98 -10.65 14.52
N PHE A 254 -19.91 -11.35 15.15
CA PHE A 254 -20.82 -10.84 16.16
C PHE A 254 -20.29 -11.14 17.56
N VAL A 255 -20.39 -10.17 18.45
CA VAL A 255 -20.13 -10.33 19.88
C VAL A 255 -21.45 -10.17 20.60
N ARG A 256 -21.90 -11.20 21.32
CA ARG A 256 -23.18 -11.25 22.00
C ARG A 256 -22.99 -11.35 23.50
N PHE A 257 -23.73 -10.54 24.25
CA PHE A 257 -23.73 -10.50 25.70
C PHE A 257 -25.07 -11.05 26.19
N ARG A 258 -25.09 -12.27 26.74
CA ARG A 258 -26.32 -12.96 27.16
C ARG A 258 -26.41 -13.04 28.68
N ASP A 259 -27.61 -12.95 29.23
CA ASP A 259 -27.84 -13.22 30.65
C ASP A 259 -27.88 -14.73 30.96
N GLY A 260 -28.07 -15.10 32.24
CA GLY A 260 -28.19 -16.49 32.68
C GLY A 260 -29.38 -17.27 32.10
N GLY A 261 -30.36 -16.59 31.51
CA GLY A 261 -31.46 -17.20 30.76
C GLY A 261 -31.17 -17.37 29.26
N GLY A 262 -29.96 -17.02 28.81
CA GLY A 262 -29.56 -17.06 27.40
C GLY A 262 -30.11 -15.90 26.56
N VAL A 263 -30.72 -14.89 27.18
CA VAL A 263 -31.32 -13.74 26.50
C VAL A 263 -30.23 -12.72 26.17
N THR A 264 -30.10 -12.31 24.91
CA THR A 264 -29.13 -11.29 24.51
C THR A 264 -29.51 -9.93 25.10
N ARG A 265 -28.63 -9.40 25.96
CA ARG A 265 -28.72 -8.08 26.61
C ARG A 265 -27.81 -7.02 25.99
N GLY A 266 -26.90 -7.44 25.11
CA GLY A 266 -26.05 -6.56 24.32
C GLY A 266 -25.47 -7.26 23.11
N SER A 267 -25.16 -6.51 22.06
CA SER A 267 -24.57 -7.01 20.83
C SER A 267 -23.77 -5.92 20.13
N THR A 268 -22.72 -6.33 19.43
CA THR A 268 -22.00 -5.53 18.43
C THR A 268 -21.43 -6.46 17.35
N SER A 269 -20.98 -5.90 16.23
CA SER A 269 -20.33 -6.70 15.19
C SER A 269 -19.30 -5.89 14.41
N VAL A 270 -18.34 -6.60 13.81
CA VAL A 270 -17.39 -6.06 12.85
C VAL A 270 -17.49 -6.85 11.54
N ALA A 271 -17.19 -6.22 10.41
CA ALA A 271 -16.98 -6.95 9.17
C ALA A 271 -15.71 -7.79 9.30
N ALA A 272 -15.63 -8.91 8.58
CA ALA A 272 -14.45 -9.75 8.55
C ALA A 272 -13.97 -9.89 7.11
N ARG A 273 -12.64 -9.84 6.95
CA ARG A 273 -11.99 -10.32 5.74
C ARG A 273 -10.75 -11.08 6.13
N ALA A 274 -10.50 -12.18 5.46
CA ALA A 274 -9.15 -12.66 5.35
C ALA A 274 -8.65 -12.07 4.05
N ASP A 275 -7.56 -11.31 4.12
CA ASP A 275 -6.89 -10.92 2.90
C ASP A 275 -6.48 -12.24 2.23
N SER A 276 -7.24 -12.66 1.24
CA SER A 276 -6.74 -13.57 0.23
C SER A 276 -5.64 -12.79 -0.44
N ALA A 277 -4.41 -12.94 0.04
CA ALA A 277 -3.29 -12.88 -0.88
C ALA A 277 -3.65 -13.90 -1.98
N ALA A 278 -4.09 -13.39 -3.12
CA ALA A 278 -4.47 -14.15 -4.30
C ALA A 278 -5.74 -15.02 -4.19
N SER A 279 -6.51 -14.97 -5.28
CA SER A 279 -7.24 -16.10 -5.88
C SER A 279 -6.88 -17.47 -5.29
N THR A 280 -7.88 -18.23 -4.82
CA THR A 280 -7.81 -19.68 -4.53
C THR A 280 -7.64 -20.51 -5.81
N TYR A 281 -6.56 -20.26 -6.54
CA TYR A 281 -6.01 -21.23 -7.48
C TYR A 281 -4.70 -21.77 -6.87
N VAL A 282 -4.74 -23.04 -6.44
CA VAL A 282 -3.56 -23.81 -6.01
C VAL A 282 -2.90 -24.41 -7.25
N GLY A 283 -2.42 -23.55 -8.12
CA GLY A 283 -1.46 -23.91 -9.16
C GLY A 283 -0.32 -22.91 -9.14
N PRO A 284 0.81 -23.22 -9.78
CA PRO A 284 2.03 -22.45 -9.59
C PRO A 284 1.82 -20.99 -9.96
N ALA A 285 2.03 -20.10 -8.98
CA ALA A 285 2.10 -18.67 -9.22
C ALA A 285 3.38 -18.35 -9.99
N ALA A 286 4.44 -19.13 -9.83
CA ALA A 286 5.62 -18.96 -10.65
C ALA A 286 5.40 -19.27 -12.14
N LEU A 287 6.21 -18.62 -12.98
CA LEU A 287 6.29 -18.92 -14.40
C LEU A 287 6.99 -20.27 -14.61
N SER A 288 6.29 -21.24 -15.18
CA SER A 288 6.88 -22.46 -15.73
C SER A 288 7.61 -22.18 -17.05
N ALA A 289 8.44 -23.10 -17.55
CA ALA A 289 9.07 -22.93 -18.85
C ALA A 289 8.03 -22.79 -19.99
N ALA A 290 6.89 -23.48 -19.89
CA ALA A 290 5.78 -23.37 -20.84
C ALA A 290 5.09 -21.98 -20.77
N ASP A 291 4.90 -21.44 -19.57
CA ASP A 291 4.40 -20.08 -19.38
C ASP A 291 5.33 -19.05 -20.05
N VAL A 292 6.64 -19.20 -19.85
CA VAL A 292 7.65 -18.33 -20.45
C VAL A 292 7.62 -18.43 -21.97
N THR A 293 7.51 -19.64 -22.53
CA THR A 293 7.32 -19.82 -23.98
C THR A 293 6.05 -19.12 -24.47
N ALA A 294 4.93 -19.24 -23.75
CA ALA A 294 3.67 -18.61 -24.14
C ALA A 294 3.76 -17.08 -24.15
N VAL A 295 4.37 -16.48 -23.11
CA VAL A 295 4.62 -15.02 -23.03
C VAL A 295 5.47 -14.56 -24.21
N VAL A 296 6.59 -15.25 -24.48
CA VAL A 296 7.50 -14.89 -25.59
C VAL A 296 6.81 -15.05 -26.95
N GLN A 297 6.08 -16.15 -27.15
CA GLN A 297 5.38 -16.42 -28.40
C GLN A 297 4.30 -15.37 -28.67
N ALA A 298 3.47 -15.04 -27.67
CA ALA A 298 2.44 -14.02 -27.79
C ALA A 298 3.05 -12.65 -28.13
N ALA A 299 4.12 -12.25 -27.44
CA ALA A 299 4.83 -11.00 -27.74
C ALA A 299 5.42 -10.99 -29.15
N ALA A 300 6.04 -12.08 -29.59
CA ALA A 300 6.65 -12.19 -30.91
C ALA A 300 5.64 -12.20 -32.06
N GLN A 301 4.45 -12.77 -31.84
CA GLN A 301 3.34 -12.83 -32.81
C GLN A 301 2.49 -11.55 -32.83
N ALA A 302 2.64 -10.65 -31.85
CA ALA A 302 1.85 -9.42 -31.77
C ALA A 302 2.02 -8.52 -33.01
N VAL A 303 3.25 -8.36 -33.52
CA VAL A 303 3.57 -7.49 -34.66
C VAL A 303 4.64 -8.12 -35.55
N ASP A 304 4.46 -8.05 -36.87
CA ASP A 304 5.48 -8.43 -37.85
C ASP A 304 6.60 -7.39 -37.97
N ALA A 305 7.49 -7.37 -36.97
CA ALA A 305 8.68 -6.52 -36.94
C ALA A 305 9.87 -7.23 -36.28
N PRO A 306 11.12 -6.84 -36.59
CA PRO A 306 12.32 -7.46 -36.03
C PRO A 306 12.71 -6.83 -34.68
N TYR A 307 12.36 -7.49 -33.56
CA TYR A 307 12.66 -7.02 -32.20
C TYR A 307 13.11 -8.15 -31.28
N VAL A 308 13.60 -7.80 -30.09
CA VAL A 308 13.96 -8.74 -29.03
C VAL A 308 12.88 -8.73 -27.94
N VAL A 309 12.55 -9.91 -27.42
CA VAL A 309 11.66 -10.11 -26.27
C VAL A 309 12.47 -10.71 -25.12
N ALA A 310 12.34 -10.17 -23.92
CA ALA A 310 12.89 -10.76 -22.70
C ALA A 310 11.78 -11.00 -21.67
N VAL A 311 11.93 -12.07 -20.88
CA VAL A 311 11.03 -12.41 -19.78
C VAL A 311 11.84 -12.63 -18.53
N VAL A 312 11.40 -12.06 -17.41
CA VAL A 312 12.00 -12.23 -16.09
C VAL A 312 10.98 -12.74 -15.08
N ASP A 313 11.46 -13.42 -14.03
CA ASP A 313 10.63 -13.73 -12.86
C ASP A 313 10.42 -12.50 -11.96
N ARG A 314 9.69 -12.69 -10.86
CA ARG A 314 9.39 -11.65 -9.86
C ARG A 314 10.64 -11.00 -9.27
N MET A 315 11.75 -11.73 -9.14
CA MET A 315 13.04 -11.24 -8.62
C MET A 315 13.88 -10.56 -9.71
N GLY A 316 13.47 -10.62 -10.98
CA GLY A 316 14.21 -10.07 -12.12
C GLY A 316 15.26 -11.01 -12.69
N ASN A 317 15.21 -12.30 -12.34
CA ASN A 317 16.07 -13.31 -12.96
C ASN A 317 15.63 -13.52 -14.42
N PRO A 318 16.55 -13.49 -15.40
CA PRO A 318 16.22 -13.79 -16.79
C PRO A 318 15.70 -15.23 -16.95
N LEU A 319 14.50 -15.37 -17.53
CA LEU A 319 13.90 -16.67 -17.86
C LEU A 319 13.93 -16.98 -19.36
N ALA A 320 13.86 -15.93 -20.19
CA ALA A 320 14.06 -16.03 -21.63
C ALA A 320 14.57 -14.72 -22.22
N VAL A 321 15.36 -14.82 -23.28
CA VAL A 321 15.68 -13.74 -24.22
C VAL A 321 15.56 -14.33 -25.61
N PHE A 322 14.69 -13.76 -26.43
CA PHE A 322 14.35 -14.23 -27.77
C PHE A 322 14.53 -13.11 -28.79
N SER A 323 15.40 -13.34 -29.77
CA SER A 323 15.63 -12.41 -30.88
C SER A 323 14.83 -12.86 -32.10
N LYS A 324 13.88 -12.03 -32.56
CA LYS A 324 13.21 -12.26 -33.85
C LYS A 324 14.22 -12.19 -35.00
N THR A 325 13.93 -12.89 -36.09
CA THR A 325 14.77 -12.83 -37.30
C THR A 325 14.99 -11.38 -37.74
N GLY A 326 16.25 -10.96 -37.86
CA GLY A 326 16.62 -9.61 -38.27
C GLY A 326 16.55 -8.55 -37.16
N ALA A 327 16.30 -8.92 -35.90
CA ALA A 327 16.30 -7.98 -34.78
C ALA A 327 17.63 -7.19 -34.72
N PRO A 328 17.59 -5.87 -34.47
CA PRO A 328 18.80 -5.06 -34.48
C PRO A 328 19.69 -5.44 -33.29
N ALA A 329 21.01 -5.46 -33.51
CA ALA A 329 21.98 -5.75 -32.46
C ALA A 329 22.08 -4.64 -31.40
N GLN A 330 21.72 -3.41 -31.78
CA GLN A 330 21.77 -2.23 -30.91
C GLN A 330 20.43 -1.48 -30.94
N ALA A 331 20.06 -0.90 -29.81
CA ALA A 331 18.90 -0.05 -29.65
C ALA A 331 19.23 1.14 -28.73
N ILE A 332 18.39 2.17 -28.75
CA ILE A 332 18.58 3.36 -27.93
C ILE A 332 17.93 3.15 -26.56
N GLY A 333 18.74 3.16 -25.50
CA GLY A 333 18.30 3.08 -24.11
C GLY A 333 18.28 4.44 -23.41
N ASN A 334 18.41 4.41 -22.08
CA ASN A 334 18.51 5.64 -21.27
C ASN A 334 19.68 6.52 -21.74
N PHE A 335 19.48 7.83 -21.63
CA PHE A 335 20.44 8.88 -21.99
C PHE A 335 20.88 8.82 -23.46
N SER A 336 19.98 8.35 -24.33
CA SER A 336 20.23 8.14 -25.77
C SER A 336 21.41 7.23 -26.07
N ALA A 337 21.83 6.40 -25.11
CA ALA A 337 22.95 5.49 -25.29
C ALA A 337 22.56 4.34 -26.23
N ALA A 338 23.41 4.07 -27.23
CA ALA A 338 23.33 2.85 -28.02
C ALA A 338 23.80 1.67 -27.16
N VAL A 339 22.91 0.71 -26.94
CA VAL A 339 23.13 -0.45 -26.08
C VAL A 339 22.71 -1.72 -26.80
N ASP A 340 23.20 -2.87 -26.33
CA ASP A 340 22.73 -4.18 -26.80
C ASP A 340 21.21 -4.31 -26.61
N THR A 341 20.49 -4.65 -27.69
CA THR A 341 19.03 -4.73 -27.69
C THR A 341 18.51 -5.79 -26.72
N ARG A 342 19.27 -6.87 -26.47
CA ARG A 342 18.93 -7.93 -25.52
C ARG A 342 19.01 -7.42 -24.09
N GLU A 343 20.04 -6.64 -23.77
CA GLU A 343 20.15 -5.98 -22.46
C GLU A 343 19.03 -4.96 -22.25
N LEU A 344 18.67 -4.21 -23.30
CA LEU A 344 17.56 -3.25 -23.23
C LEU A 344 16.21 -3.95 -23.00
N ALA A 345 15.93 -5.04 -23.73
CA ALA A 345 14.73 -5.85 -23.52
C ALA A 345 14.70 -6.42 -22.09
N LEU A 346 15.81 -6.96 -21.60
CA LEU A 346 15.91 -7.47 -20.22
C LEU A 346 15.66 -6.38 -19.18
N SER A 347 16.25 -5.20 -19.38
CA SER A 347 16.10 -4.05 -18.49
C SER A 347 14.66 -3.53 -18.44
N LEU A 348 13.96 -3.54 -19.58
CA LEU A 348 12.53 -3.23 -19.66
C LEU A 348 11.67 -4.27 -18.93
N ALA A 349 11.97 -5.57 -19.10
CA ALA A 349 11.28 -6.64 -18.40
C ALA A 349 11.43 -6.50 -16.88
N ARG A 350 12.65 -6.21 -16.41
CA ARG A 350 12.93 -5.91 -14.99
C ARG A 350 12.19 -4.67 -14.51
N THR A 351 12.12 -3.61 -15.31
CA THR A 351 11.40 -2.39 -14.95
C THR A 351 9.91 -2.70 -14.66
N GLY A 352 9.23 -3.47 -15.52
CA GLY A 352 7.85 -3.90 -15.27
C GLY A 352 7.72 -4.76 -14.01
N ALA A 353 8.61 -5.75 -13.84
CA ALA A 353 8.58 -6.67 -12.70
C ALA A 353 8.88 -5.97 -11.35
N PHE A 354 9.80 -5.01 -11.34
CA PHE A 354 10.32 -4.44 -10.09
C PHE A 354 9.40 -3.40 -9.46
N PHE A 355 8.76 -2.55 -10.28
CA PHE A 355 7.90 -1.46 -9.81
C PHE A 355 6.50 -1.90 -9.46
N SER A 356 6.02 -2.97 -10.09
CA SER A 356 4.69 -3.47 -9.83
C SER A 356 4.59 -4.15 -8.46
N ASN A 357 3.37 -4.16 -7.94
CA ASN A 357 2.96 -4.93 -6.77
C ASN A 357 1.70 -5.75 -7.13
N ASN A 358 1.24 -6.63 -6.25
CA ASN A 358 0.08 -7.48 -6.55
C ASN A 358 -1.22 -6.69 -6.77
N GLN A 359 -1.28 -5.46 -6.28
CA GLN A 359 -2.49 -4.63 -6.29
C GLN A 359 -2.57 -3.69 -7.50
N ALA A 360 -1.43 -3.24 -8.00
CA ALA A 360 -1.39 -2.23 -9.06
C ALA A 360 -0.21 -2.48 -10.04
N PRO A 361 -0.51 -2.71 -11.33
CA PRO A 361 0.51 -2.89 -12.36
C PRO A 361 1.13 -1.54 -12.75
N LEU A 362 2.46 -1.49 -12.80
CA LEU A 362 3.24 -0.33 -13.25
C LEU A 362 4.15 -0.76 -14.41
N SER A 363 4.07 -0.04 -15.54
CA SER A 363 4.92 -0.30 -16.72
C SER A 363 6.16 0.60 -16.73
N SER A 364 7.10 0.38 -17.64
CA SER A 364 8.21 1.31 -17.84
C SER A 364 7.77 2.70 -18.28
N ARG A 365 6.62 2.84 -18.96
CA ARG A 365 5.99 4.14 -19.23
C ARG A 365 5.51 4.81 -17.94
N THR A 366 4.90 4.06 -17.02
CA THR A 366 4.52 4.61 -15.72
C THR A 366 5.75 5.14 -14.99
N VAL A 367 6.82 4.35 -14.94
CA VAL A 367 8.07 4.72 -14.26
C VAL A 367 8.70 5.96 -14.89
N ARG A 368 8.72 6.06 -16.23
CA ARG A 368 9.19 7.26 -16.93
C ARG A 368 8.37 8.51 -16.59
N PHE A 369 7.06 8.36 -16.44
CA PHE A 369 6.14 9.46 -16.11
C PHE A 369 6.40 10.04 -14.72
N ILE A 370 6.93 9.23 -13.79
CA ILE A 370 7.23 9.63 -12.40
C ILE A 370 8.74 9.85 -12.14
N SER A 371 9.58 9.94 -13.16
CA SER A 371 11.05 10.09 -13.03
C SER A 371 11.64 11.37 -13.65
N GLY A 372 10.79 12.28 -14.14
CA GLY A 372 11.22 13.50 -14.82
C GLY A 372 11.60 14.68 -13.93
N ILE A 373 12.16 15.72 -14.53
CA ILE A 373 12.50 17.00 -13.86
C ILE A 373 11.29 17.87 -13.52
N HIS A 374 10.12 17.51 -14.06
CA HIS A 374 8.81 18.08 -13.75
C HIS A 374 7.76 16.97 -13.60
N PHE A 375 6.75 17.22 -12.77
CA PHE A 375 5.56 16.39 -12.63
C PHE A 375 4.28 17.25 -12.64
N PRO A 376 3.35 17.03 -13.60
CA PRO A 376 3.45 16.07 -14.70
C PRO A 376 4.53 16.47 -15.74
N PRO A 377 5.07 15.52 -16.50
CA PRO A 377 6.10 15.79 -17.52
C PRO A 377 5.64 16.83 -18.56
N GLY A 378 6.55 17.71 -18.96
CA GLY A 378 6.32 18.71 -20.03
C GLY A 378 5.64 20.00 -19.57
N ILE A 379 5.28 20.12 -18.29
CA ILE A 379 4.75 21.37 -17.73
C ILE A 379 5.85 22.09 -16.96
N ALA A 380 6.31 23.21 -17.52
CA ALA A 380 7.32 24.07 -16.91
C ALA A 380 6.87 24.60 -15.54
N ASN A 381 7.85 24.87 -14.67
CA ASN A 381 7.69 25.43 -13.33
C ASN A 381 6.84 24.56 -12.40
N LYS A 382 6.94 23.24 -12.58
CA LYS A 382 6.36 22.25 -11.68
C LYS A 382 7.44 21.50 -10.90
N PRO A 383 7.16 21.06 -9.65
CA PRO A 383 8.09 20.23 -8.90
C PRO A 383 8.56 19.04 -9.72
N ASN A 384 9.79 18.59 -9.48
CA ASN A 384 10.28 17.36 -10.09
C ASN A 384 9.45 16.15 -9.68
N ALA A 385 9.46 15.13 -10.51
CA ALA A 385 8.78 13.89 -10.20
C ALA A 385 9.46 13.13 -9.06
N ALA A 386 8.70 12.26 -8.39
CA ALA A 386 9.10 11.57 -7.18
C ALA A 386 10.42 10.79 -7.32
N LEU A 387 10.67 10.18 -8.48
CA LEU A 387 11.77 9.25 -8.71
C LEU A 387 12.82 9.80 -9.68
N TYR A 388 13.15 11.10 -9.59
CA TYR A 388 14.26 11.66 -10.36
C TYR A 388 15.55 10.85 -10.14
N GLY A 389 16.22 10.46 -11.24
CA GLY A 389 17.46 9.67 -11.22
C GLY A 389 17.28 8.17 -10.97
N ILE A 390 16.05 7.63 -11.08
CA ILE A 390 15.77 6.20 -10.90
C ILE A 390 16.57 5.29 -11.84
N GLU A 391 16.97 5.81 -13.00
CA GLU A 391 17.78 5.13 -14.01
C GLU A 391 19.14 4.65 -13.44
N ASN A 392 19.62 5.28 -12.37
CA ASN A 392 20.90 4.97 -11.73
C ASN A 392 20.80 3.87 -10.65
N THR A 393 19.62 3.30 -10.45
CA THR A 393 19.38 2.22 -9.49
C THR A 393 19.30 0.87 -10.19
N ASN A 394 19.42 -0.22 -9.43
CA ASN A 394 19.26 -1.60 -9.88
C ASN A 394 20.22 -1.99 -11.02
N ARG A 395 21.43 -1.42 -11.03
CA ARG A 395 22.49 -1.70 -12.04
C ARG A 395 23.27 -2.99 -11.74
N GLY A 396 22.84 -3.78 -10.76
CA GLY A 396 23.43 -5.08 -10.42
C GLY A 396 24.62 -5.02 -9.46
N CYS A 397 24.84 -3.87 -8.81
CA CYS A 397 25.88 -3.70 -7.80
C CYS A 397 25.73 -4.72 -6.67
N THR A 398 26.83 -5.36 -6.28
CA THR A 398 26.82 -6.26 -5.14
C THR A 398 26.45 -5.53 -3.85
N LEU A 399 25.59 -6.14 -3.03
CA LEU A 399 25.32 -5.65 -1.69
C LEU A 399 26.40 -6.09 -0.69
N ASN A 400 27.35 -6.96 -1.06
CA ASN A 400 28.40 -7.47 -0.16
C ASN A 400 27.82 -7.91 1.20
N ALA A 401 26.79 -8.74 1.14
CA ALA A 401 25.89 -9.02 2.25
C ALA A 401 25.73 -10.52 2.48
N PHE A 402 25.61 -10.93 3.74
CA PHE A 402 25.28 -12.30 4.15
C PHE A 402 23.79 -12.41 4.39
N PHE A 403 23.07 -12.98 3.42
CA PHE A 403 21.64 -13.24 3.57
C PHE A 403 21.39 -14.38 4.56
N ASN A 404 20.26 -14.30 5.27
CA ASN A 404 19.76 -15.39 6.09
C ASN A 404 19.49 -16.63 5.20
N PRO A 405 19.57 -17.86 5.73
CA PRO A 405 19.31 -19.08 4.96
C PRO A 405 17.97 -19.03 4.21
N GLY A 406 17.99 -19.29 2.89
CA GLY A 406 16.81 -19.23 2.04
C GLY A 406 16.30 -17.81 1.73
N LYS A 407 17.02 -16.75 2.11
CA LYS A 407 16.64 -15.35 1.88
C LYS A 407 17.51 -14.63 0.83
N THR A 408 18.24 -15.38 0.02
CA THR A 408 19.14 -14.84 -1.01
C THR A 408 18.38 -14.04 -2.07
N ILE A 409 18.94 -12.90 -2.45
CA ILE A 409 18.46 -12.07 -3.57
C ILE A 409 19.53 -11.99 -4.64
N THR A 410 19.13 -12.13 -5.90
CA THR A 410 20.03 -12.00 -7.05
C THR A 410 20.12 -10.55 -7.52
N PRO A 411 21.30 -9.92 -7.58
CA PRO A 411 21.46 -8.60 -8.16
C PRO A 411 21.13 -8.59 -9.66
N ALA A 412 20.52 -7.51 -10.14
CA ALA A 412 20.13 -7.31 -11.55
C ALA A 412 21.34 -7.02 -12.48
N ARG A 413 22.25 -7.99 -12.61
CA ARG A 413 23.44 -7.91 -13.48
C ARG A 413 23.09 -8.05 -14.97
N SER A 414 24.03 -7.70 -15.83
CA SER A 414 23.92 -7.93 -17.28
C SER A 414 23.96 -9.43 -17.62
N LEU A 415 23.57 -9.78 -18.84
CA LEU A 415 23.53 -11.16 -19.35
C LEU A 415 24.92 -11.80 -19.44
N ASN A 416 26.00 -11.01 -19.48
CA ASN A 416 27.36 -11.54 -19.56
C ASN A 416 27.84 -12.22 -18.25
N GLY A 417 27.08 -12.06 -17.15
CA GLY A 417 27.34 -12.71 -15.87
C GLY A 417 28.60 -12.24 -15.13
N LEU A 418 29.30 -11.22 -15.63
CA LEU A 418 30.51 -10.69 -15.02
C LEU A 418 30.19 -9.98 -13.68
N PRO A 419 31.21 -9.70 -12.84
CA PRO A 419 31.00 -8.93 -11.62
C PRO A 419 30.50 -7.51 -11.88
N CYS A 420 29.70 -7.01 -10.95
CA CYS A 420 29.30 -5.60 -10.87
C CYS A 420 29.47 -5.11 -9.42
N ASN A 421 30.49 -4.29 -9.21
CA ASN A 421 30.85 -3.66 -7.93
C ASN A 421 31.78 -2.45 -8.18
N ALA A 422 32.24 -1.81 -7.11
CA ALA A 422 33.10 -0.62 -7.21
C ALA A 422 34.47 -0.86 -7.87
N PHE A 423 34.94 -2.11 -7.95
CA PHE A 423 36.23 -2.50 -8.54
C PHE A 423 36.11 -3.04 -9.97
N ASP A 424 35.01 -3.74 -10.28
CA ASP A 424 34.74 -4.31 -11.60
C ASP A 424 33.28 -4.08 -11.99
N ARG A 425 33.08 -3.35 -13.09
CA ARG A 425 31.77 -2.89 -13.57
C ARG A 425 31.33 -3.59 -14.86
N ARG A 426 32.12 -4.54 -15.37
CA ARG A 426 31.87 -5.16 -16.68
C ARG A 426 30.56 -5.94 -16.75
N GLY A 427 30.03 -6.37 -15.61
CA GLY A 427 28.74 -7.05 -15.49
C GLY A 427 27.60 -6.19 -14.99
N CYS A 428 27.77 -4.86 -14.92
CA CYS A 428 26.68 -3.99 -14.50
C CYS A 428 25.60 -3.93 -15.59
N GLY A 429 24.34 -4.05 -15.16
CA GLY A 429 23.17 -3.92 -16.02
C GLY A 429 22.84 -2.46 -16.33
N LEU A 430 21.85 -2.25 -17.20
CA LEU A 430 21.41 -0.92 -17.63
C LEU A 430 20.60 -0.16 -16.55
N GLY A 431 20.29 -0.79 -15.42
CA GLY A 431 19.48 -0.21 -14.35
C GLY A 431 17.98 -0.26 -14.65
N ILE A 432 17.25 0.73 -14.15
CA ILE A 432 15.83 0.91 -14.50
C ILE A 432 15.72 1.65 -15.83
N THR A 433 14.99 1.10 -16.80
CA THR A 433 14.83 1.72 -18.11
C THR A 433 13.58 2.59 -18.16
N THR A 434 13.77 3.87 -18.45
CA THR A 434 12.70 4.85 -18.64
C THR A 434 12.69 5.41 -20.05
N GLY A 435 13.85 5.44 -20.72
CA GLY A 435 14.06 6.11 -22.00
C GLY A 435 14.23 7.63 -21.91
N LYS A 436 14.57 8.13 -20.72
CA LYS A 436 15.02 9.52 -20.53
C LYS A 436 16.12 9.86 -21.56
N ALA A 437 15.96 10.95 -22.30
CA ALA A 437 16.80 11.24 -23.47
C ALA A 437 18.23 11.63 -23.12
N ASP A 438 18.42 12.37 -22.04
CA ASP A 438 19.73 12.82 -21.55
C ASP A 438 19.67 13.12 -20.05
N VAL A 439 20.82 13.39 -19.45
CA VAL A 439 20.97 13.67 -18.02
C VAL A 439 20.23 14.94 -17.58
N ALA A 440 19.96 15.87 -18.49
CA ALA A 440 19.23 17.10 -18.23
C ALA A 440 17.71 16.95 -18.42
N ASP A 441 17.24 15.77 -18.85
CA ASP A 441 15.85 15.47 -19.19
C ASP A 441 15.25 16.44 -20.24
N SER A 442 16.03 16.79 -21.28
CA SER A 442 15.62 17.81 -22.27
C SER A 442 14.37 17.46 -23.08
N ASN A 443 14.01 16.17 -23.15
CA ASN A 443 12.81 15.68 -23.79
C ASN A 443 11.91 14.94 -22.78
N PRO A 444 10.88 15.63 -22.23
CA PRO A 444 9.98 15.04 -21.23
C PRO A 444 9.08 13.93 -21.81
N LEU A 445 9.01 13.80 -23.13
CA LEU A 445 8.19 12.79 -23.83
C LEU A 445 9.00 11.56 -24.27
N ALA A 446 10.33 11.58 -24.13
CA ALA A 446 11.17 10.42 -24.47
C ALA A 446 10.84 9.26 -23.52
N VAL A 447 10.55 8.09 -24.09
CA VAL A 447 10.14 6.91 -23.32
C VAL A 447 10.55 5.60 -24.02
N ASN A 448 11.10 4.66 -23.25
CA ASN A 448 11.21 3.26 -23.66
C ASN A 448 10.09 2.49 -22.95
N GLY A 449 8.95 2.34 -23.63
CA GLY A 449 7.72 1.84 -23.03
C GLY A 449 7.54 0.32 -22.99
N GLY A 450 8.43 -0.43 -23.65
CA GLY A 450 8.26 -1.87 -23.86
C GLY A 450 8.38 -2.77 -22.62
N GLY A 451 8.33 -2.24 -21.40
CA GLY A 451 8.40 -3.02 -20.15
C GLY A 451 7.03 -3.12 -19.48
N VAL A 452 6.48 -4.33 -19.40
CA VAL A 452 5.13 -4.59 -18.85
C VAL A 452 5.21 -5.70 -17.79
N PRO A 453 4.57 -5.55 -16.61
CA PRO A 453 4.53 -6.61 -15.62
C PRO A 453 3.72 -7.82 -16.09
N VAL A 454 4.14 -9.02 -15.71
CA VAL A 454 3.42 -10.26 -15.99
C VAL A 454 2.71 -10.70 -14.72
N PHE A 455 1.39 -10.84 -14.82
CA PHE A 455 0.55 -11.36 -13.76
C PHE A 455 -0.01 -12.72 -14.18
N LYS A 456 -0.04 -13.67 -13.24
CA LYS A 456 -0.66 -14.99 -13.42
C LYS A 456 -1.61 -15.21 -12.25
N ASN A 457 -2.87 -15.53 -12.56
CA ASN A 457 -3.94 -15.67 -11.58
C ASN A 457 -4.13 -14.42 -10.69
N GLY A 458 -3.86 -13.24 -11.24
CA GLY A 458 -3.92 -11.96 -10.53
C GLY A 458 -2.76 -11.68 -9.58
N VAL A 459 -1.73 -12.53 -9.52
CA VAL A 459 -0.50 -12.31 -8.75
C VAL A 459 0.59 -11.82 -9.68
N LEU A 460 1.41 -10.88 -9.24
CA LEU A 460 2.58 -10.43 -9.98
C LEU A 460 3.69 -11.49 -9.91
N VAL A 461 4.13 -11.97 -11.06
CA VAL A 461 5.01 -13.15 -11.14
C VAL A 461 6.27 -12.89 -11.97
N GLY A 462 6.35 -11.74 -12.63
CA GLY A 462 7.49 -11.35 -13.43
C GLY A 462 7.24 -10.12 -14.29
N GLY A 463 7.98 -10.03 -15.39
CA GLY A 463 7.85 -8.96 -16.35
C GLY A 463 8.30 -9.39 -17.74
N VAL A 464 7.75 -8.73 -18.75
CA VAL A 464 8.10 -8.90 -20.17
C VAL A 464 8.62 -7.57 -20.72
N GLY A 465 9.68 -7.65 -21.51
CA GLY A 465 10.37 -6.50 -22.08
C GLY A 465 10.54 -6.67 -23.59
N VAL A 466 10.23 -5.65 -24.37
CA VAL A 466 10.42 -5.64 -25.83
C VAL A 466 11.25 -4.44 -26.26
N ALA A 467 12.26 -4.67 -27.10
CA ALA A 467 13.18 -3.62 -27.56
C ALA A 467 13.62 -3.81 -29.03
N GLY A 468 14.12 -2.74 -29.64
CA GLY A 468 14.65 -2.73 -31.02
C GLY A 468 13.67 -2.23 -32.09
N VAL A 469 12.50 -1.74 -31.69
CA VAL A 469 11.46 -1.22 -32.58
C VAL A 469 10.86 0.07 -32.02
N PRO A 470 10.09 0.84 -32.82
CA PRO A 470 9.41 2.04 -32.33
C PRO A 470 8.58 1.78 -31.06
N VAL A 471 8.51 2.78 -30.18
CA VAL A 471 7.97 2.62 -28.83
C VAL A 471 6.57 2.02 -28.78
N LEU A 472 5.65 2.43 -29.66
CA LEU A 472 4.28 1.92 -29.66
C LEU A 472 4.20 0.44 -30.09
N VAL A 473 5.11 0.01 -30.94
CA VAL A 473 5.23 -1.41 -31.34
C VAL A 473 5.79 -2.23 -30.19
N ALA A 474 6.84 -1.74 -29.52
CA ALA A 474 7.42 -2.40 -28.36
C ALA A 474 6.40 -2.53 -27.20
N GLU A 475 5.68 -1.44 -26.89
CA GLU A 475 4.63 -1.42 -25.88
C GLU A 475 3.51 -2.41 -26.16
N PHE A 476 2.97 -2.37 -27.37
CA PHE A 476 1.88 -3.26 -27.75
C PHE A 476 2.32 -4.74 -27.71
N ALA A 477 3.51 -5.06 -28.23
CA ALA A 477 4.04 -6.41 -28.19
C ALA A 477 4.27 -6.91 -26.75
N ALA A 478 4.81 -6.07 -25.87
CA ALA A 478 4.97 -6.40 -24.45
C ALA A 478 3.62 -6.57 -23.75
N PHE A 479 2.64 -5.70 -24.05
CA PHE A 479 1.29 -5.79 -23.50
C PHE A 479 0.61 -7.10 -23.89
N VAL A 480 0.61 -7.47 -25.18
CA VAL A 480 0.10 -8.76 -25.66
C VAL A 480 0.83 -9.93 -25.01
N GLY A 481 2.17 -9.83 -24.91
CA GLY A 481 3.00 -10.81 -24.21
C GLY A 481 2.65 -11.01 -22.75
N SER A 482 2.12 -9.98 -22.06
CA SER A 482 1.75 -10.07 -20.64
C SER A 482 0.43 -10.81 -20.38
N VAL A 483 -0.36 -11.08 -21.42
CA VAL A 483 -1.67 -11.75 -21.36
C VAL A 483 -1.81 -12.86 -22.42
N PRO A 484 -0.90 -13.85 -22.48
CA PRO A 484 -0.88 -14.87 -23.52
C PRO A 484 -2.07 -15.83 -23.47
N THR A 485 -2.68 -16.01 -22.30
CA THR A 485 -3.85 -16.86 -22.07
C THR A 485 -4.78 -16.22 -21.03
N ALA A 486 -5.96 -16.79 -20.82
CA ALA A 486 -6.95 -16.29 -19.86
C ALA A 486 -6.50 -16.35 -18.38
N GLU A 487 -5.45 -17.13 -18.06
CA GLU A 487 -4.87 -17.18 -16.70
C GLU A 487 -4.01 -15.96 -16.39
N PHE A 488 -3.60 -15.21 -17.43
CA PHE A 488 -2.69 -14.08 -17.29
C PHE A 488 -3.43 -12.75 -17.27
N GLY A 489 -2.86 -11.79 -16.55
CA GLY A 489 -3.36 -10.43 -16.42
C GLY A 489 -3.62 -10.03 -14.97
N PRO A 490 -3.50 -8.74 -14.66
CA PRO A 490 -3.70 -8.22 -13.31
C PRO A 490 -5.20 -8.22 -12.97
N ARG A 491 -5.49 -8.39 -11.67
CA ARG A 491 -6.83 -8.15 -11.11
C ARG A 491 -6.77 -6.83 -10.33
N VAL A 492 -6.99 -5.72 -11.02
CA VAL A 492 -6.79 -4.38 -10.45
C VAL A 492 -8.03 -3.97 -9.65
N PRO A 493 -7.92 -3.71 -8.34
CA PRO A 493 -9.04 -3.19 -7.55
C PRO A 493 -9.44 -1.77 -7.96
N ASP A 494 -10.67 -1.37 -7.63
CA ASP A 494 -11.13 0.01 -7.85
C ASP A 494 -10.20 1.04 -7.16
N PRO A 495 -9.95 2.21 -7.79
CA PRO A 495 -10.55 2.72 -9.02
C PRO A 495 -9.92 2.22 -10.34
N GLY A 496 -9.10 1.17 -10.32
CA GLY A 496 -8.50 0.58 -11.53
C GLY A 496 -7.26 1.31 -12.05
N VAL A 497 -6.94 2.49 -11.51
CA VAL A 497 -5.75 3.28 -11.86
C VAL A 497 -5.19 3.98 -10.61
N ILE A 498 -3.86 4.15 -10.57
CA ILE A 498 -3.21 4.92 -9.52
C ILE A 498 -3.30 6.42 -9.85
N PHE A 499 -3.64 7.21 -8.84
CA PHE A 499 -3.54 8.66 -8.89
C PHE A 499 -2.40 9.12 -7.99
N LEU A 500 -1.43 9.85 -8.55
CA LEU A 500 -0.41 10.57 -7.78
C LEU A 500 -0.62 12.07 -7.95
N ASP A 501 -0.73 12.80 -6.84
CA ASP A 501 -1.09 14.23 -6.82
C ASP A 501 -2.34 14.56 -7.67
N GLY A 502 -3.33 13.64 -7.68
CA GLY A 502 -4.56 13.77 -8.46
C GLY A 502 -4.39 13.45 -9.97
N ILE A 503 -3.21 13.01 -10.41
CA ILE A 503 -2.92 12.68 -11.81
C ILE A 503 -2.92 11.18 -11.99
N ALA A 504 -3.76 10.68 -12.90
CA ALA A 504 -3.80 9.28 -13.28
C ALA A 504 -2.48 8.87 -13.96
N LEU A 505 -1.86 7.81 -13.45
CA LEU A 505 -0.61 7.32 -14.02
C LEU A 505 -0.87 6.54 -15.32
N PRO A 506 -0.08 6.80 -16.39
CA PRO A 506 -0.22 6.05 -17.64
C PRO A 506 0.33 4.64 -17.49
N PHE A 507 -0.28 3.66 -18.17
CA PHE A 507 0.21 2.29 -18.23
C PHE A 507 0.82 1.94 -19.60
N VAL A 508 0.00 1.76 -20.64
CA VAL A 508 0.46 1.63 -22.03
C VAL A 508 -0.24 2.66 -22.89
N ALA A 509 0.41 3.21 -23.92
CA ALA A 509 -0.24 4.19 -24.79
C ALA A 509 -1.17 3.55 -25.83
N GLN A 510 -0.92 2.29 -26.19
CA GLN A 510 -1.59 1.63 -27.30
C GLN A 510 -1.86 0.15 -26.96
N PRO A 511 -3.04 -0.19 -26.40
CA PRO A 511 -3.40 -1.57 -26.07
C PRO A 511 -3.90 -2.37 -27.29
N ASN A 512 -4.18 -1.70 -28.40
CA ASN A 512 -4.63 -2.29 -29.67
C ASN A 512 -3.50 -2.31 -30.69
N GLN A 513 -3.61 -3.13 -31.73
CA GLN A 513 -2.59 -3.21 -32.77
C GLN A 513 -2.25 -1.81 -33.36
N PRO A 514 -0.97 -1.40 -33.38
CA PRO A 514 -0.57 -0.12 -33.95
C PRO A 514 -0.96 0.00 -35.43
N ALA A 515 -1.39 1.20 -35.84
CA ALA A 515 -1.77 1.45 -37.23
C ALA A 515 -0.61 1.14 -38.20
N GLY A 516 -0.92 0.49 -39.31
CA GLY A 516 0.07 0.09 -40.31
C GLY A 516 0.89 -1.15 -39.96
N THR A 517 0.55 -1.85 -38.86
CA THR A 517 1.17 -3.13 -38.50
C THR A 517 0.19 -4.29 -38.65
N VAL A 518 0.73 -5.50 -38.85
CA VAL A 518 -0.03 -6.76 -38.92
C VAL A 518 0.55 -7.78 -37.94
N PRO A 519 -0.22 -8.80 -37.51
CA PRO A 519 0.30 -9.84 -36.63
C PRO A 519 1.50 -10.54 -37.26
N GLY A 520 2.51 -10.83 -36.44
CA GLY A 520 3.74 -11.48 -36.85
C GLY A 520 3.69 -13.00 -36.72
N THR A 521 4.80 -13.63 -37.07
CA THR A 521 5.03 -15.07 -36.85
C THR A 521 6.02 -15.30 -35.71
N PHE A 522 6.00 -16.49 -35.13
CA PHE A 522 6.99 -16.90 -34.13
C PHE A 522 8.26 -17.41 -34.82
N SER A 523 9.06 -16.49 -35.35
CA SER A 523 10.32 -16.76 -36.05
C SER A 523 11.48 -16.02 -35.39
N GLY A 524 12.52 -16.75 -35.01
CA GLY A 524 13.68 -16.22 -34.31
C GLY A 524 14.43 -17.29 -33.52
N THR A 525 15.30 -16.87 -32.61
CA THR A 525 16.12 -17.75 -31.79
C THR A 525 16.10 -17.31 -30.33
N PHE A 526 16.07 -18.26 -29.41
CA PHE A 526 16.33 -17.99 -27.99
C PHE A 526 17.84 -17.80 -27.78
N ASP A 527 18.23 -16.60 -27.35
CA ASP A 527 19.58 -16.31 -26.86
C ASP A 527 19.75 -16.85 -25.41
N LEU A 528 18.65 -16.94 -24.66
CA LEU A 528 18.58 -17.51 -23.31
C LEU A 528 17.20 -18.16 -23.11
N GLY A 529 17.16 -19.28 -22.39
CA GLY A 529 15.92 -19.95 -22.01
C GLY A 529 15.17 -20.57 -23.20
N PRO A 530 13.86 -20.85 -23.06
CA PRO A 530 12.99 -20.58 -21.91
C PRO A 530 13.25 -21.53 -20.73
N VAL A 531 13.28 -21.01 -19.50
CA VAL A 531 13.38 -21.79 -18.27
C VAL A 531 12.29 -21.41 -17.27
N ALA A 532 11.94 -22.32 -16.35
CA ALA A 532 11.03 -22.00 -15.25
C ALA A 532 11.70 -21.05 -14.23
N SER A 533 10.89 -20.32 -13.45
CA SER A 533 11.41 -19.49 -12.35
C SER A 533 12.18 -20.36 -11.35
N PRO A 534 13.44 -20.03 -11.02
CA PRO A 534 14.30 -20.88 -10.18
C PRO A 534 13.77 -21.13 -8.77
N LEU A 535 13.05 -20.16 -8.20
CA LEU A 535 12.48 -20.28 -6.86
C LEU A 535 11.08 -20.90 -6.85
N GLY A 536 10.50 -21.13 -8.03
CA GLY A 536 9.13 -21.62 -8.16
C GLY A 536 8.16 -20.83 -7.26
N ASP A 537 7.24 -21.55 -6.65
CA ASP A 537 6.21 -20.94 -5.79
C ASP A 537 6.73 -20.42 -4.45
N ALA A 538 8.00 -20.65 -4.11
CA ALA A 538 8.62 -20.00 -2.95
C ALA A 538 8.69 -18.48 -3.13
N GLY A 539 8.66 -17.99 -4.38
CA GLY A 539 8.58 -16.57 -4.70
C GLY A 539 9.79 -15.77 -4.24
N VAL A 540 9.60 -14.45 -4.04
CA VAL A 540 10.66 -13.58 -3.51
C VAL A 540 10.58 -13.55 -1.98
N PRO A 541 11.68 -13.84 -1.26
CA PRO A 541 11.66 -13.87 0.19
C PRO A 541 11.22 -12.54 0.84
N ASP A 542 10.57 -12.62 1.99
CA ASP A 542 10.14 -11.51 2.84
C ASP A 542 10.68 -11.63 4.27
N GLY A 543 10.34 -10.67 5.13
CA GLY A 543 10.85 -10.58 6.49
C GLY A 543 12.31 -10.15 6.54
N TRP A 544 13.06 -10.63 7.52
CA TRP A 544 14.51 -10.38 7.64
C TRP A 544 15.28 -11.13 6.55
N LEU A 545 15.68 -10.40 5.51
CA LEU A 545 16.57 -10.94 4.48
C LEU A 545 18.00 -11.04 4.99
N LEU A 546 18.41 -10.08 5.82
CA LEU A 546 19.70 -10.02 6.49
C LEU A 546 19.50 -9.50 7.91
N GLY A 547 20.26 -10.02 8.87
CA GLY A 547 20.28 -9.53 10.23
C GLY A 547 19.02 -9.89 11.02
N PRO A 548 18.75 -9.19 12.14
CA PRO A 548 19.52 -8.04 12.66
C PRO A 548 20.88 -8.45 13.24
N PHE A 549 21.93 -7.70 12.91
CA PHE A 549 23.29 -7.88 13.41
C PHE A 549 23.75 -6.67 14.22
N SER A 550 24.71 -6.87 15.12
CA SER A 550 25.41 -5.77 15.78
C SER A 550 26.49 -5.22 14.86
N GLY A 551 26.58 -3.89 14.79
CA GLY A 551 27.68 -3.17 14.16
C GLY A 551 28.69 -2.63 15.18
N ILE A 552 29.49 -1.66 14.75
CA ILE A 552 30.50 -1.00 15.60
C ILE A 552 29.84 -0.22 16.76
N ARG A 553 28.69 0.41 16.49
CA ARG A 553 27.99 1.28 17.45
C ARG A 553 26.53 0.91 17.71
N LEU A 554 25.85 0.34 16.72
CA LEU A 554 24.47 -0.12 16.86
C LEU A 554 24.46 -1.59 17.29
N THR A 555 23.68 -1.92 18.32
CA THR A 555 23.45 -3.33 18.70
C THR A 555 22.41 -3.98 17.78
N ALA A 556 22.37 -5.32 17.72
CA ALA A 556 21.30 -6.03 17.01
C ALA A 556 19.89 -5.63 17.54
N ALA A 557 19.76 -5.32 18.83
CA ALA A 557 18.51 -4.84 19.42
C ALA A 557 18.14 -3.43 18.92
N ASP A 558 19.12 -2.55 18.74
CA ASP A 558 18.91 -1.23 18.13
C ASP A 558 18.44 -1.36 16.69
N VAL A 559 19.08 -2.23 15.90
CA VAL A 559 18.69 -2.51 14.51
C VAL A 559 17.27 -3.06 14.45
N ALA A 560 16.92 -4.01 15.32
CA ALA A 560 15.57 -4.55 15.41
C ALA A 560 14.54 -3.48 15.79
N ARG A 561 14.90 -2.56 16.71
CA ARG A 561 14.03 -1.45 17.13
C ARG A 561 13.79 -0.45 15.99
N ILE A 562 14.84 -0.04 15.28
CA ILE A 562 14.75 0.87 14.12
C ILE A 562 13.82 0.29 13.06
N VAL A 563 14.03 -0.97 12.69
CA VAL A 563 13.21 -1.66 11.70
C VAL A 563 11.78 -1.84 12.21
N GLY A 564 11.57 -2.23 13.47
CA GLY A 564 10.26 -2.39 14.07
C GLY A 564 9.43 -1.10 14.03
N GLN A 565 10.04 0.03 14.40
CA GLN A 565 9.41 1.35 14.34
C GLN A 565 9.03 1.75 12.90
N ALA A 566 9.92 1.49 11.94
CA ALA A 566 9.62 1.73 10.52
C ALA A 566 8.48 0.84 10.01
N VAL A 567 8.45 -0.45 10.35
CA VAL A 567 7.36 -1.38 9.98
C VAL A 567 6.03 -0.95 10.60
N GLU A 568 6.02 -0.53 11.87
CA GLU A 568 4.83 -0.04 12.56
C GLU A 568 4.25 1.18 11.86
N GLN A 569 5.11 2.15 11.50
CA GLN A 569 4.69 3.33 10.74
C GLN A 569 4.16 2.94 9.35
N ALA A 570 4.89 2.11 8.60
CA ALA A 570 4.50 1.68 7.26
C ALA A 570 3.13 0.96 7.25
N SER A 571 2.82 0.23 8.33
CA SER A 571 1.56 -0.50 8.49
C SER A 571 0.34 0.39 8.75
N ARG A 572 0.55 1.69 9.00
CA ARG A 572 -0.51 2.70 9.21
C ARG A 572 -0.52 3.76 8.12
N THR A 573 0.62 4.01 7.49
CA THR A 573 0.76 4.97 6.38
C THR A 573 0.01 4.49 5.14
N ARG A 574 -0.86 5.34 4.59
CA ARG A 574 -1.54 5.09 3.31
C ARG A 574 -0.52 5.07 2.16
N ALA A 575 -0.64 4.08 1.29
CA ALA A 575 0.14 3.96 0.07
C ALA A 575 -0.28 4.98 -0.99
N ALA A 576 0.70 5.45 -1.76
CA ALA A 576 0.53 6.27 -2.95
C ALA A 576 0.31 5.40 -4.20
N ILE A 577 0.96 4.24 -4.29
CA ILE A 577 0.96 3.38 -5.50
C ILE A 577 0.27 2.02 -5.31
N ARG A 578 -0.66 1.90 -4.36
CA ARG A 578 -1.40 0.67 -4.09
C ARG A 578 -2.90 0.87 -4.16
N LEU A 579 -3.59 -0.21 -4.51
CA LEU A 579 -5.04 -0.28 -4.68
C LEU A 579 -5.65 -1.42 -3.83
N PRO A 580 -6.92 -1.32 -3.39
CA PRO A 580 -7.79 -0.15 -3.50
C PRO A 580 -7.27 1.02 -2.65
N LEU A 581 -7.86 2.21 -2.85
CA LEU A 581 -7.52 3.40 -2.06
C LEU A 581 -7.69 3.11 -0.56
N GLY A 582 -6.74 3.59 0.25
CA GLY A 582 -6.67 3.26 1.69
C GLY A 582 -5.78 2.06 2.02
N SER A 583 -5.25 1.35 1.03
CA SER A 583 -4.20 0.34 1.25
C SER A 583 -2.97 0.96 1.91
N THR A 584 -2.34 0.22 2.82
CA THR A 584 -1.13 0.67 3.52
C THR A 584 0.13 0.34 2.74
N THR A 585 1.19 1.11 2.98
CA THR A 585 2.48 0.92 2.30
C THR A 585 3.09 -0.46 2.61
N ARG A 586 3.92 -0.97 1.70
CA ARG A 586 4.86 -2.08 1.97
C ARG A 586 6.25 -1.64 1.58
N MET A 587 7.14 -1.65 2.55
CA MET A 587 8.46 -1.07 2.45
C MET A 587 9.55 -2.13 2.53
N MET A 588 10.65 -1.81 1.88
CA MET A 588 11.98 -2.31 2.16
C MET A 588 12.68 -1.38 3.14
N ILE A 589 13.29 -1.93 4.17
CA ILE A 589 13.96 -1.17 5.23
C ILE A 589 15.36 -1.73 5.40
N ALA A 590 16.38 -0.88 5.34
CA ALA A 590 17.78 -1.27 5.49
C ALA A 590 18.49 -0.38 6.50
N VAL A 591 19.35 -0.99 7.32
CA VAL A 591 20.23 -0.31 8.28
C VAL A 591 21.68 -0.64 7.93
N ALA A 592 22.50 0.38 7.77
CA ALA A 592 23.93 0.26 7.48
C ALA A 592 24.80 0.76 8.64
N ASP A 593 25.95 0.14 8.84
CA ASP A 593 27.01 0.57 9.75
C ASP A 593 27.90 1.66 9.11
N LEU A 594 28.83 2.21 9.88
CA LEU A 594 29.72 3.32 9.48
C LEU A 594 30.66 3.01 8.31
N ASP A 595 30.96 1.73 8.06
CA ASP A 595 31.74 1.26 6.92
C ASP A 595 30.87 0.89 5.70
N GLY A 596 29.55 1.09 5.79
CA GLY A 596 28.56 0.74 4.77
C GLY A 596 28.12 -0.74 4.79
N SER A 597 28.62 -1.56 5.71
CA SER A 597 28.15 -2.94 5.91
C SER A 597 26.68 -2.91 6.34
N LEU A 598 25.85 -3.78 5.75
CA LEU A 598 24.43 -3.85 6.12
C LEU A 598 24.28 -4.63 7.42
N LEU A 599 23.64 -4.03 8.42
CA LEU A 599 23.33 -4.65 9.72
C LEU A 599 21.95 -5.31 9.75
N GLY A 600 21.04 -4.82 8.92
CA GLY A 600 19.68 -5.32 8.85
C GLY A 600 19.04 -4.95 7.51
N VAL A 601 18.35 -5.91 6.89
CA VAL A 601 17.59 -5.69 5.66
C VAL A 601 16.26 -6.44 5.79
N PHE A 602 15.16 -5.71 5.92
CA PHE A 602 13.82 -6.24 6.13
C PHE A 602 12.90 -5.89 4.96
N ARG A 603 12.21 -6.89 4.43
CA ARG A 603 11.24 -6.73 3.35
C ARG A 603 9.84 -7.03 3.85
N MET A 604 8.94 -6.04 3.80
CA MET A 604 7.52 -6.31 4.01
C MET A 604 6.97 -7.18 2.86
N PRO A 605 6.01 -8.08 3.12
CA PRO A 605 5.35 -8.84 2.06
C PRO A 605 4.81 -7.93 0.96
N ASP A 606 4.99 -8.33 -0.30
CA ASP A 606 4.61 -7.55 -1.50
C ASP A 606 5.26 -6.15 -1.63
N ALA A 607 6.31 -5.85 -0.87
CA ALA A 607 7.14 -4.68 -1.16
C ALA A 607 7.80 -4.83 -2.55
N THR A 608 7.90 -3.70 -3.26
CA THR A 608 8.50 -3.61 -4.59
C THR A 608 9.95 -4.08 -4.59
N ILE A 609 10.39 -4.75 -5.66
CA ILE A 609 11.69 -5.44 -5.66
C ILE A 609 12.85 -4.51 -5.97
N PHE A 610 12.63 -3.44 -6.73
CA PHE A 610 13.66 -2.40 -6.92
C PHE A 610 14.13 -1.81 -5.58
N SER A 611 13.26 -1.87 -4.57
CA SER A 611 13.49 -1.27 -3.25
C SER A 611 14.57 -1.97 -2.44
N ILE A 612 14.94 -3.21 -2.76
CA ILE A 612 16.03 -3.93 -2.09
C ILE A 612 17.36 -3.19 -2.29
N ASP A 613 17.68 -2.89 -3.55
CA ASP A 613 18.85 -2.11 -3.92
C ASP A 613 18.76 -0.67 -3.40
N VAL A 614 17.60 -0.05 -3.58
CA VAL A 614 17.38 1.35 -3.21
C VAL A 614 17.48 1.60 -1.70
N ALA A 615 16.79 0.82 -0.87
CA ALA A 615 16.84 1.01 0.58
C ALA A 615 18.26 0.77 1.13
N SER A 616 18.94 -0.27 0.65
CA SER A 616 20.33 -0.58 1.03
C SER A 616 21.28 0.53 0.62
N THR A 617 21.13 1.06 -0.59
CA THR A 617 21.97 2.15 -1.11
C THR A 617 21.68 3.48 -0.40
N LYS A 618 20.42 3.79 -0.10
CA LYS A 618 20.03 4.95 0.72
C LYS A 618 20.69 4.90 2.10
N ALA A 619 20.65 3.75 2.78
CA ALA A 619 21.28 3.56 4.09
C ALA A 619 22.80 3.82 4.03
N ARG A 620 23.49 3.35 2.99
CA ARG A 620 24.92 3.61 2.77
C ARG A 620 25.22 5.06 2.43
N ASN A 621 24.40 5.67 1.58
CA ASN A 621 24.57 7.05 1.14
C ASN A 621 24.62 8.00 2.34
N VAL A 622 23.65 7.90 3.24
CA VAL A 622 23.57 8.82 4.39
C VAL A 622 24.72 8.63 5.39
N VAL A 623 25.33 7.45 5.46
CA VAL A 623 26.56 7.22 6.24
C VAL A 623 27.73 8.02 5.66
N TYR A 624 28.02 7.85 4.37
CA TYR A 624 29.16 8.56 3.74
C TYR A 624 28.92 10.06 3.68
N PHE A 625 27.78 10.50 3.17
CA PHE A 625 27.53 11.93 2.90
C PHE A 625 27.28 12.76 4.15
N SER A 626 26.94 12.14 5.29
CA SER A 626 26.90 12.80 6.60
C SER A 626 28.19 12.62 7.41
N GLY A 627 29.07 11.73 6.95
CA GLY A 627 30.27 11.31 7.67
C GLY A 627 31.43 12.30 7.57
N PRO A 628 32.42 12.20 8.49
CA PRO A 628 33.59 13.08 8.52
C PRO A 628 34.57 12.81 7.36
N THR A 629 34.46 11.65 6.70
CA THR A 629 35.34 11.25 5.59
C THR A 629 34.79 11.64 4.21
N ARG A 630 33.65 12.35 4.16
CA ARG A 630 33.08 12.85 2.91
C ARG A 630 34.06 13.81 2.24
N THR A 631 34.26 13.67 0.94
CA THR A 631 34.99 14.69 0.16
C THR A 631 34.13 15.96 0.04
N PRO A 632 34.65 17.16 0.39
CA PRO A 632 33.85 18.41 0.34
C PRO A 632 33.27 18.72 -1.05
N ALA A 633 33.97 18.33 -2.12
CA ALA A 633 33.53 18.54 -3.50
C ALA A 633 32.29 17.71 -3.90
N ASP A 634 31.92 16.68 -3.13
CA ASP A 634 30.70 15.90 -3.40
C ASP A 634 29.43 16.71 -3.09
N LEU A 635 29.48 17.58 -2.07
CA LEU A 635 28.38 18.47 -1.68
C LEU A 635 28.89 19.92 -1.44
N PRO A 636 29.27 20.67 -2.50
CA PRO A 636 29.81 22.02 -2.37
C PRO A 636 28.89 22.97 -1.59
N GLY A 637 29.46 23.73 -0.65
CA GLY A 637 28.70 24.65 0.20
C GLY A 637 28.01 24.00 1.41
N VAL A 638 28.04 22.67 1.54
CA VAL A 638 27.55 21.96 2.72
C VAL A 638 28.71 21.71 3.68
N PRO A 639 28.69 22.20 4.93
CA PRO A 639 29.76 21.90 5.90
C PRO A 639 29.93 20.40 6.16
N ILE A 640 31.17 19.95 6.41
CA ILE A 640 31.44 18.58 6.86
C ILE A 640 30.79 18.36 8.24
N GLY A 641 30.19 17.19 8.45
CA GLY A 641 29.44 16.89 9.68
C GLY A 641 27.96 17.30 9.64
N THR A 642 27.51 17.91 8.54
CA THR A 642 26.07 18.12 8.31
C THR A 642 25.38 16.78 8.08
N ALA A 643 24.30 16.51 8.83
CA ALA A 643 23.41 15.38 8.60
C ALA A 643 22.57 15.65 7.34
N VAL A 644 22.74 14.82 6.31
CA VAL A 644 22.06 14.94 5.01
C VAL A 644 21.25 13.68 4.70
N THR A 645 20.18 13.82 3.92
CA THR A 645 19.38 12.69 3.42
C THR A 645 19.52 12.55 1.91
N ASN A 646 19.06 11.44 1.32
CA ASN A 646 18.94 11.32 -0.14
C ASN A 646 18.01 12.39 -0.75
N ARG A 647 17.09 12.99 0.03
CA ARG A 647 16.35 14.19 -0.40
C ARG A 647 17.27 15.40 -0.53
N THR A 648 18.14 15.64 0.45
CA THR A 648 19.16 16.69 0.38
C THR A 648 20.09 16.50 -0.82
N ILE A 649 20.59 15.27 -1.01
CA ILE A 649 21.50 14.92 -2.11
C ILE A 649 20.81 15.16 -3.45
N SER A 650 19.59 14.63 -3.62
CA SER A 650 18.77 14.83 -4.82
C SER A 650 18.59 16.32 -5.15
N PHE A 651 18.21 17.13 -4.16
CA PHE A 651 17.84 18.53 -4.37
C PHE A 651 18.94 19.37 -5.03
N GLY A 652 20.19 19.18 -4.62
CA GLY A 652 21.32 19.87 -5.26
C GLY A 652 21.85 19.16 -6.51
N ALA A 653 21.41 17.92 -6.79
CA ALA A 653 21.92 17.09 -7.88
C ALA A 653 21.01 17.05 -9.11
N GLN A 654 20.03 17.96 -9.22
CA GLN A 654 19.15 18.08 -10.38
C GLN A 654 19.68 19.10 -11.39
N PRO A 655 19.27 19.02 -12.67
CA PRO A 655 19.67 19.95 -13.73
C PRO A 655 19.03 21.35 -13.57
N LEU A 656 18.07 21.51 -12.66
CA LEU A 656 17.44 22.78 -12.29
C LEU A 656 17.69 23.05 -10.80
N TYR A 657 18.03 24.29 -10.46
CA TYR A 657 18.24 24.70 -9.07
C TYR A 657 17.56 26.04 -8.74
N PRO A 658 16.54 26.05 -7.85
CA PRO A 658 15.93 24.88 -7.21
C PRO A 658 15.27 23.90 -8.20
N PRO A 659 15.14 22.61 -7.85
CA PRO A 659 14.40 21.63 -8.65
C PRO A 659 13.02 22.12 -9.09
N GLY A 660 12.72 21.92 -10.37
CA GLY A 660 11.42 22.23 -10.96
C GLY A 660 11.18 23.70 -11.34
N ILE A 661 12.14 24.62 -11.14
CA ILE A 661 12.03 26.03 -11.56
C ILE A 661 12.85 26.28 -12.83
N ASP A 662 12.19 26.71 -13.90
CA ASP A 662 12.83 26.94 -15.21
C ASP A 662 13.52 28.31 -15.32
N VAL A 663 14.45 28.40 -16.28
CA VAL A 663 15.31 29.57 -16.56
C VAL A 663 14.54 30.87 -16.81
N ILE A 664 13.31 30.79 -17.31
CA ILE A 664 12.50 31.98 -17.65
C ILE A 664 12.00 32.72 -16.39
N ASN A 665 11.99 32.07 -15.22
CA ASN A 665 11.46 32.63 -13.97
C ASN A 665 12.51 32.77 -12.84
N GLY A 666 13.80 32.83 -13.18
CA GLY A 666 14.88 32.99 -12.19
C GLY A 666 15.31 31.71 -11.48
N GLY A 667 14.81 30.53 -11.91
CA GLY A 667 15.43 29.24 -11.60
C GLY A 667 16.74 29.10 -12.36
N SER A 668 17.82 28.85 -11.63
CA SER A 668 19.18 28.81 -12.15
C SER A 668 19.53 27.43 -12.66
N GLY A 669 20.63 27.32 -13.42
CA GLY A 669 21.08 26.09 -14.09
C GLY A 669 21.34 24.89 -13.16
N PRO A 670 22.23 23.96 -13.53
CA PRO A 670 22.43 22.76 -12.75
C PRO A 670 22.74 23.05 -11.28
N GLY A 671 22.15 22.25 -10.39
CA GLY A 671 22.39 22.37 -8.97
C GLY A 671 23.87 22.14 -8.61
N PRO A 672 24.30 22.63 -7.43
CA PRO A 672 25.70 22.57 -7.00
C PRO A 672 26.25 21.15 -6.90
N PHE A 673 25.38 20.14 -6.78
CA PHE A 673 25.74 18.72 -6.68
C PHE A 673 25.47 17.97 -8.00
N TYR A 674 25.06 18.64 -9.08
CA TYR A 674 24.79 17.98 -10.36
C TYR A 674 25.99 17.17 -10.90
N PRO A 675 27.26 17.59 -10.73
CA PRO A 675 28.40 16.75 -11.05
C PRO A 675 28.41 15.39 -10.34
N LEU A 676 27.85 15.29 -9.12
CA LEU A 676 27.69 14.03 -8.39
C LEU A 676 26.75 13.07 -9.14
N TYR A 677 25.63 13.57 -9.67
CA TYR A 677 24.71 12.81 -10.50
C TYR A 677 25.36 12.35 -11.80
N LEU A 678 26.06 13.25 -12.51
CA LEU A 678 26.77 12.91 -13.75
C LEU A 678 27.83 11.82 -13.53
N ASN A 679 28.59 11.92 -12.44
CA ASN A 679 29.60 10.93 -12.09
C ASN A 679 28.99 9.57 -11.77
N ASP A 680 27.88 9.54 -11.04
CA ASP A 680 27.18 8.28 -10.74
C ASP A 680 26.56 7.65 -12.00
N VAL A 681 25.99 8.44 -12.93
CA VAL A 681 25.55 7.95 -14.26
C VAL A 681 26.70 7.28 -14.99
N ALA A 682 27.86 7.94 -15.06
CA ALA A 682 29.04 7.44 -15.77
C ALA A 682 29.73 6.26 -15.07
N THR A 683 29.62 6.19 -13.74
CA THR A 683 30.39 5.25 -12.90
C THR A 683 29.47 4.49 -11.94
N PRO A 684 28.79 3.43 -12.41
CA PRO A 684 27.96 2.58 -11.56
C PRO A 684 28.67 2.07 -10.32
N CYS A 685 27.92 1.83 -9.26
CA CYS A 685 28.42 1.35 -7.96
C CYS A 685 29.44 2.26 -7.28
N SER A 686 29.64 3.51 -7.75
CA SER A 686 30.41 4.51 -7.02
C SER A 686 29.55 5.22 -5.98
N GLN A 687 30.17 5.86 -5.00
CA GLN A 687 29.45 6.61 -3.96
C GLN A 687 30.12 7.98 -3.78
N GLY A 688 29.95 8.83 -4.80
CA GLY A 688 30.67 10.10 -4.91
C GLY A 688 32.17 9.86 -5.03
N ALA A 689 32.96 10.73 -4.42
CA ALA A 689 34.41 10.60 -4.36
C ALA A 689 34.91 9.65 -3.26
N GLN A 690 34.04 8.83 -2.65
CA GLN A 690 34.49 7.82 -1.69
C GLN A 690 35.42 6.80 -2.37
N PRO A 691 36.61 6.51 -1.80
CA PRO A 691 37.49 5.47 -2.32
C PRO A 691 36.77 4.13 -2.49
N ALA A 692 37.10 3.45 -3.59
CA ALA A 692 36.46 2.19 -3.97
C ALA A 692 36.55 1.15 -2.83
N ASN A 693 35.41 0.59 -2.42
CA ASN A 693 35.34 -0.45 -1.39
C ASN A 693 34.19 -1.44 -1.65
N GLY A 694 34.12 -2.52 -0.86
CA GLY A 694 33.13 -3.58 -1.04
C GLY A 694 31.69 -3.17 -0.73
N ASN A 695 31.48 -2.07 -0.02
CA ASN A 695 30.19 -1.63 0.51
C ASN A 695 29.60 -0.43 -0.26
N GLN A 696 29.93 -0.28 -1.55
CA GLN A 696 29.36 0.75 -2.41
C GLN A 696 28.39 0.16 -3.42
N SER A 697 27.24 0.82 -3.60
CA SER A 697 26.17 0.36 -4.48
C SER A 697 25.56 1.46 -5.36
N GLY A 698 26.21 2.63 -5.46
CA GLY A 698 25.69 3.77 -6.23
C GLY A 698 25.19 4.90 -5.34
N ILE A 699 24.50 5.85 -5.96
CA ILE A 699 23.76 6.91 -5.27
C ILE A 699 22.28 6.87 -5.66
N VAL A 700 21.41 7.02 -4.67
CA VAL A 700 19.97 7.21 -4.87
C VAL A 700 19.63 8.70 -4.81
N PHE A 701 19.00 9.23 -5.86
CA PHE A 701 18.66 10.66 -5.99
C PHE A 701 17.20 10.96 -5.69
N PHE A 702 16.61 10.27 -4.70
CA PHE A 702 15.26 10.54 -4.23
C PHE A 702 15.07 10.19 -2.74
N PRO A 703 14.04 10.75 -2.07
CA PRO A 703 13.86 10.72 -0.60
C PRO A 703 13.66 9.32 0.00
N GLY A 704 13.70 9.21 1.34
CA GLY A 704 13.46 7.94 2.06
C GLY A 704 14.60 7.45 2.94
N SER A 705 15.36 8.34 3.57
CA SER A 705 16.60 7.95 4.27
C SER A 705 16.94 8.93 5.38
N THR A 706 17.69 8.49 6.39
CA THR A 706 18.26 9.40 7.39
C THR A 706 19.50 8.80 8.06
N PRO A 707 20.55 9.60 8.32
CA PRO A 707 21.68 9.15 9.13
C PRO A 707 21.25 8.98 10.59
N LEU A 708 21.78 7.97 11.26
CA LEU A 708 21.44 7.60 12.63
C LEU A 708 22.50 8.12 13.59
N TYR A 709 22.08 8.73 14.70
CA TYR A 709 22.93 9.34 15.71
C TYR A 709 22.61 8.83 17.11
N LEU A 710 23.65 8.61 17.93
CA LEU A 710 23.54 8.40 19.37
C LEU A 710 24.54 9.33 20.06
N ASP A 711 24.09 10.01 21.11
CA ASP A 711 24.91 10.97 21.87
C ASP A 711 25.64 12.01 20.99
N GLY A 712 24.97 12.45 19.92
CA GLY A 712 25.49 13.42 18.96
C GLY A 712 26.52 12.88 17.96
N LEU A 713 26.84 11.58 18.01
CA LEU A 713 27.76 10.92 17.08
C LEU A 713 26.99 10.13 16.02
N LEU A 714 27.48 10.17 14.77
CA LEU A 714 26.98 9.31 13.70
C LEU A 714 27.28 7.84 14.05
N VAL A 715 26.26 6.98 13.99
CA VAL A 715 26.35 5.55 14.33
C VAL A 715 25.87 4.61 13.24
N GLY A 716 25.29 5.13 12.15
CA GLY A 716 24.84 4.33 11.02
C GLY A 716 23.92 5.10 10.09
N GLY A 717 23.23 4.39 9.21
CA GLY A 717 22.27 4.96 8.27
C GLY A 717 21.03 4.09 8.11
N LEU A 718 19.87 4.74 7.96
CA LEU A 718 18.59 4.11 7.66
C LEU A 718 18.16 4.48 6.24
N GLY A 719 17.78 3.49 5.46
CA GLY A 719 17.16 3.65 4.15
C GLY A 719 15.84 2.90 4.06
N VAL A 720 14.84 3.53 3.47
CA VAL A 720 13.49 3.01 3.27
C VAL A 720 13.09 3.22 1.82
N SER A 721 12.44 2.23 1.21
CA SER A 721 11.85 2.36 -0.12
C SER A 721 10.72 1.36 -0.30
N GLY A 722 9.60 1.76 -0.92
CA GLY A 722 8.60 0.79 -1.36
C GLY A 722 7.26 1.35 -1.82
N ASP A 723 7.08 2.67 -1.71
CA ASP A 723 5.86 3.35 -2.11
C ASP A 723 6.18 4.80 -2.54
N GLY A 724 5.27 5.76 -2.33
CA GLY A 724 5.54 7.19 -2.55
C GLY A 724 6.69 7.74 -1.68
N VAL A 725 7.38 8.77 -2.17
CA VAL A 725 8.61 9.27 -1.53
C VAL A 725 8.37 10.07 -0.26
N GLU A 726 7.18 10.67 -0.11
CA GLU A 726 6.72 11.24 1.17
C GLU A 726 6.44 10.14 2.21
N GLN A 727 5.91 8.99 1.78
CA GLN A 727 5.74 7.83 2.65
C GLN A 727 7.09 7.23 3.06
N ASP A 728 8.05 7.14 2.14
CA ASP A 728 9.42 6.70 2.45
C ASP A 728 10.07 7.63 3.53
N ASP A 729 9.90 8.95 3.40
CA ASP A 729 10.39 9.92 4.40
C ASP A 729 9.69 9.77 5.75
N LEU A 730 8.36 9.59 5.76
CA LEU A 730 7.59 9.40 6.99
C LEU A 730 8.05 8.14 7.73
N VAL A 731 8.22 7.03 7.01
CA VAL A 731 8.65 5.74 7.57
C VAL A 731 10.10 5.80 8.05
N SER A 732 11.00 6.45 7.30
CA SER A 732 12.39 6.62 7.74
C SER A 732 12.51 7.56 8.95
N ALA A 733 11.71 8.62 9.04
CA ALA A 733 11.66 9.48 10.22
C ALA A 733 11.18 8.71 11.47
N ALA A 734 10.13 7.89 11.34
CA ALA A 734 9.63 7.07 12.44
C ALA A 734 10.65 6.02 12.89
N GLY A 735 11.30 5.32 11.94
CA GLY A 735 12.36 4.35 12.23
C GLY A 735 13.58 4.94 12.95
N ALA A 736 13.87 6.22 12.73
CA ALA A 736 14.96 6.92 13.41
C ALA A 736 14.58 7.48 14.79
N THR A 737 13.42 7.13 15.35
CA THR A 737 13.02 7.63 16.68
C THR A 737 13.99 7.15 17.77
N GLY A 738 14.60 8.10 18.47
CA GLY A 738 15.69 7.85 19.43
C GLY A 738 17.08 7.71 18.79
N PHE A 739 17.18 7.90 17.47
CA PHE A 739 18.43 7.94 16.70
C PHE A 739 18.52 9.14 15.74
N ALA A 740 17.64 10.12 15.87
CA ALA A 740 17.61 11.27 14.97
C ALA A 740 18.86 12.15 15.18
N PRO A 741 19.41 12.78 14.11
CA PRO A 741 20.49 13.75 14.28
C PRO A 741 20.04 14.96 15.11
N PRO A 742 20.96 15.58 15.87
CA PRO A 742 20.72 16.88 16.47
C PRO A 742 20.22 17.91 15.44
N LEU A 743 19.22 18.71 15.81
CA LEU A 743 18.60 19.67 14.88
C LEU A 743 19.60 20.66 14.30
N ALA A 744 20.59 21.09 15.09
CA ALA A 744 21.57 22.10 14.70
C ALA A 744 22.51 21.67 13.57
N ILE A 745 22.63 20.36 13.29
CA ILE A 745 23.51 19.84 12.24
C ILE A 745 22.75 19.33 11.01
N ARG A 746 21.43 19.47 10.98
CA ARG A 746 20.62 18.99 9.83
C ARG A 746 20.81 19.88 8.62
N ALA A 747 20.71 19.28 7.43
CA ALA A 747 20.83 19.99 6.16
C ALA A 747 19.82 21.15 6.02
N ASP A 748 18.66 21.07 6.67
CA ASP A 748 17.66 22.15 6.67
C ASP A 748 18.05 23.39 7.49
N GLN A 749 19.25 23.38 8.10
CA GLN A 749 19.90 24.56 8.67
C GLN A 749 20.91 25.21 7.72
N ILE A 750 21.13 24.61 6.54
CA ILE A 750 22.13 25.05 5.57
C ILE A 750 21.46 25.69 4.35
N GLU A 751 22.03 26.79 3.88
CA GLU A 751 21.62 27.47 2.66
C GLU A 751 22.78 27.45 1.65
N VAL A 752 22.50 27.06 0.41
CA VAL A 752 23.47 27.08 -0.70
C VAL A 752 22.89 27.94 -1.81
N GLY A 753 23.60 29.02 -2.15
CA GLY A 753 23.10 30.01 -3.11
C GLY A 753 21.84 30.74 -2.63
N GLY A 754 21.69 30.94 -1.30
CA GLY A 754 20.50 31.57 -0.70
C GLY A 754 19.25 30.67 -0.65
N ILE A 755 19.39 29.39 -1.00
CA ILE A 755 18.30 28.40 -0.99
C ILE A 755 18.55 27.39 0.13
N ARG A 756 17.56 27.21 0.99
CA ARG A 756 17.61 26.23 2.09
C ARG A 756 17.49 24.81 1.56
N LEU A 757 18.41 23.95 1.98
CA LEU A 757 18.38 22.55 1.59
C LEU A 757 17.24 21.80 2.31
N PRO A 758 16.58 20.83 1.66
CA PRO A 758 15.57 20.01 2.31
C PRO A 758 16.19 18.87 3.13
N TYR A 759 15.47 18.40 4.15
CA TYR A 759 15.85 17.23 4.95
C TYR A 759 14.78 16.11 4.87
N PHE A 760 13.58 16.37 5.39
CA PHE A 760 12.38 15.54 5.22
C PHE A 760 11.25 16.36 4.60
N LYS A 761 10.34 15.68 3.90
CA LYS A 761 9.03 16.22 3.52
C LYS A 761 7.97 15.16 3.77
N PHE A 762 6.97 15.53 4.54
CA PHE A 762 5.82 14.67 4.84
C PHE A 762 4.61 15.11 4.03
N SER A 763 3.69 14.19 3.80
CA SER A 763 2.43 14.53 3.14
C SER A 763 1.64 15.55 3.97
N ARG A 764 1.00 16.48 3.27
CA ARG A 764 0.10 17.48 3.87
C ARG A 764 -1.36 17.02 3.85
N ASN A 765 -1.66 15.90 3.18
CA ASN A 765 -2.99 15.33 3.15
C ASN A 765 -3.20 14.50 4.42
N LEU A 766 -4.15 14.93 5.27
CA LEU A 766 -4.52 14.20 6.49
C LEU A 766 -5.04 12.79 6.21
N GLU A 767 -5.48 12.51 4.98
CA GLU A 767 -5.90 11.19 4.52
C GLU A 767 -4.71 10.25 4.23
N GLU A 768 -3.48 10.77 4.17
CA GLU A 768 -2.25 10.00 3.94
C GLU A 768 -1.45 9.70 5.21
N LEU A 769 -1.82 10.32 6.33
CA LEU A 769 -1.28 10.13 7.68
C LEU A 769 -2.17 9.18 8.50
#